data_AF-A0A2T2S6W8-F1
#
_entry.id   AF-A0A2T2S6W8-F1
#
_cell.length_a   1.000
_cell.length_b   1.000
_cell.length_c   1.000
_cell.angle_alpha   90.00
_cell.angle_beta   90.00
_cell.angle_gamma   90.00
#
_symmetry.space_group_name_H-M   'P 1'
#
loop_
_entity.id
_entity.type
_entity.pdbx_description
1 polymer ?
#
loop_
_entity_poly.entity_id
_entity_poly.type
_entity_poly.pdbx_seq_one_letter_code
_entity_poly.pdbx_strand_id
1 'polypeptide(L)'
;MNRKRIDRITAGLVFLWALGLYLATVAPTVSFWDPGERIASAFTLQVMHPPGAPFYLLLARIFSMLAPSQETVALAVNLLSVLASAGTVLLAHLIIVRLVRRWQPDLGAQSTGQYVAALTSGVVGAVAFSVSDSFWFNAGIAEVYALSTFFTAMVVWLVLRWSDAARTEEAQLGGGRHLFQLNANRYLVLIAFLFGMAIGVHLLSLLAFFFVALIVFFTEFDREHWSTQQRWLRIVAAGAIASALFFAIYPGIIVGLPKLFEAVGAPFLTALILGLALGYGVYKTHQRRMPMANLAFMCVTVIFIGYASYALVFVRSATDPPIDMNDPDTIEEFISYLEREQYGSTPLLQGVSYSDETEQVNRRDGETTLFPRRHSIDPQHWQVYKRYDSDLEFFFEYQVGYMYLRYFLWNFSGRASDVQGAPWMTGIPGLDQHVKPASTLRTPSEKESRNVYFALPLLLGLFGAFYHFSRDWRRAFSLFVLFFVTGIGIIIYLNQTPMQPRERHYSYVGSFFAFSLWIGIGAGGIVQMVYESIQETLSNTAQMASLLGTGLLVFLAVPGWMALENYGDHDRSENYVPRDYAYNMLSSVAEDGILFTNGDNDTYPLWYLQTVEGVRQDVRVVNLSLLNTKWYVRHLKNEAAYESEPLPISMSAEQIDKLSYRRWKPKKMKLPVNPDKLRPQIDAYLSDSADTTALEDPMTWTLKGRPFRNDTRILQTADIVAYNMLRTIAGNGWDRPLYFAVTVARSGQLNLKNYFQLEGQTYRVLPIKHKNSLGRVIPGLTADRMSQFRFTNLRDSTVYYNQNARRMVDGYRLHFSHAAEQLERRNKVQTSEQLLNNFTASVPFSTIPADMQTLFFTAQAYRALGNTEKVAALMEKAEPIVLTQLRTANSRRQFSIALRYAGRLRSSYLKMSQKATTENFDQKIDKVLANAPYRVPGRIRRAYGLTGDTTGEAFQPSGPMTQPSPGNAPQQSPQPSSPSNQ
;
A
#
# COMPACT_ATOMS: atom_id res chain seq x y z
N MET A 1 18.39 -0.13 -45.47
CA MET A 1 18.00 0.82 -44.41
C MET A 1 19.17 1.06 -43.46
N ASN A 2 19.34 2.28 -42.95
CA ASN A 2 20.34 2.58 -41.92
C ASN A 2 19.93 1.92 -40.59
N ARG A 3 20.68 0.91 -40.12
CA ARG A 3 20.41 0.19 -38.85
C ARG A 3 20.27 1.12 -37.64
N LYS A 4 21.02 2.23 -37.59
CA LYS A 4 20.88 3.23 -36.51
C LYS A 4 19.52 3.93 -36.54
N ARG A 5 18.93 4.12 -37.72
CA ARG A 5 17.59 4.70 -37.86
C ARG A 5 16.53 3.72 -37.40
N ILE A 6 16.67 2.43 -37.72
CA ILE A 6 15.79 1.37 -37.23
C ILE A 6 15.82 1.30 -35.70
N ASP A 7 17.01 1.26 -35.08
CA ASP A 7 17.15 1.24 -33.62
C ASP A 7 16.39 2.38 -32.94
N ARG A 8 16.47 3.60 -33.48
CA ARG A 8 15.76 4.78 -32.95
C ARG A 8 14.24 4.67 -33.13
N ILE A 9 13.79 4.18 -34.28
CA ILE A 9 12.35 3.99 -34.55
C ILE A 9 11.79 2.92 -33.61
N THR A 10 12.46 1.77 -33.48
CA THR A 10 12.03 0.69 -32.58
C THR A 10 11.97 1.16 -31.13
N ALA A 11 12.99 1.88 -30.66
CA ALA A 11 13.00 2.45 -29.32
C ALA A 11 11.82 3.44 -29.12
N GLY A 12 11.55 4.30 -30.10
CA GLY A 12 10.39 5.20 -30.10
C GLY A 12 9.06 4.47 -30.08
N LEU A 13 8.90 3.39 -30.85
CA LEU A 13 7.68 2.57 -30.85
C LEU A 13 7.46 1.85 -29.52
N VAL A 14 8.53 1.35 -28.89
CA VAL A 14 8.44 0.75 -27.53
C VAL A 14 8.00 1.79 -26.49
N PHE A 15 8.52 3.01 -26.57
CA PHE A 15 8.07 4.12 -25.74
C PHE A 15 6.59 4.45 -25.98
N LEU A 16 6.18 4.59 -27.25
CA LEU A 16 4.80 4.91 -27.62
C LEU A 16 3.81 3.80 -27.23
N TRP A 17 4.22 2.54 -27.29
CA TRP A 17 3.44 1.41 -26.78
C TRP A 17 3.14 1.58 -25.29
N ALA A 18 4.19 1.76 -24.48
CA ALA A 18 4.02 1.91 -23.03
C ALA A 18 3.24 3.19 -22.68
N LEU A 19 3.52 4.28 -23.37
CA LEU A 19 2.81 5.54 -23.18
C LEU A 19 1.33 5.40 -23.50
N GLY A 20 0.99 4.81 -24.65
CA GLY A 20 -0.40 4.57 -25.06
C GLY A 20 -1.14 3.66 -24.09
N LEU A 21 -0.49 2.58 -23.65
CA LEU A 21 -1.03 1.66 -22.65
C LEU A 21 -1.37 2.39 -21.34
N TYR A 22 -0.42 3.14 -20.79
CA TYR A 22 -0.59 3.80 -19.50
C TYR A 22 -1.52 5.01 -19.56
N LEU A 23 -1.56 5.74 -20.69
CA LEU A 23 -2.55 6.80 -20.91
C LEU A 23 -3.98 6.23 -20.97
N ALA A 24 -4.15 5.04 -21.55
CA ALA A 24 -5.46 4.38 -21.63
C ALA A 24 -5.95 3.90 -20.26
N THR A 25 -5.06 3.56 -19.33
CA THR A 25 -5.42 2.95 -18.04
C THR A 25 -5.17 3.83 -16.81
N VAL A 26 -4.70 5.07 -16.97
CA VAL A 26 -4.36 5.98 -15.86
C VAL A 26 -5.62 6.32 -15.05
N ALA A 27 -5.48 6.47 -13.74
CA ALA A 27 -6.59 6.93 -12.90
C ALA A 27 -6.97 8.38 -13.28
N PRO A 28 -8.28 8.67 -13.50
CA PRO A 28 -8.73 10.01 -13.87
C PRO A 28 -8.65 10.98 -12.70
N THR A 29 -8.70 10.46 -11.47
CA THR A 29 -8.70 11.24 -10.22
C THR A 29 -7.80 10.59 -9.16
N VAL A 30 -7.96 11.01 -7.90
CA VAL A 30 -7.22 10.46 -6.77
C VAL A 30 -7.48 8.96 -6.57
N SER A 31 -6.42 8.21 -6.25
CA SER A 31 -6.50 6.80 -5.84
C SER A 31 -6.44 6.65 -4.32
N PHE A 32 -6.97 5.54 -3.78
CA PHE A 32 -6.78 5.17 -2.37
C PHE A 32 -5.29 5.01 -2.01
N TRP A 33 -5.00 5.03 -0.71
CA TRP A 33 -3.66 5.13 -0.11
C TRP A 33 -3.03 6.50 -0.34
N ASP A 34 -1.71 6.52 -0.34
CA ASP A 34 -0.83 7.68 -0.42
C ASP A 34 -1.08 8.68 -1.58
N PRO A 35 -1.63 8.33 -2.77
CA PRO A 35 -1.82 9.29 -3.87
C PRO A 35 -2.59 10.56 -3.50
N GLY A 36 -3.59 10.49 -2.63
CA GLY A 36 -4.35 11.67 -2.21
C GLY A 36 -3.53 12.71 -1.46
N GLU A 37 -2.67 12.25 -0.54
CA GLU A 37 -1.73 13.12 0.17
C GLU A 37 -0.69 13.66 -0.79
N ARG A 38 -0.11 12.83 -1.66
CA ARG A 38 0.93 13.29 -2.58
C ARG A 38 0.43 14.34 -3.56
N ILE A 39 -0.78 14.17 -4.10
CA ILE A 39 -1.39 15.16 -5.00
C ILE A 39 -1.70 16.45 -4.23
N ALA A 40 -2.27 16.36 -3.02
CA ALA A 40 -2.54 17.51 -2.16
C ALA A 40 -1.25 18.28 -1.79
N SER A 41 -0.23 17.57 -1.33
CA SER A 41 1.08 18.15 -1.00
C SER A 41 1.78 18.71 -2.25
N ALA A 42 1.69 18.07 -3.40
CA ALA A 42 2.27 18.60 -4.64
C ALA A 42 1.55 19.86 -5.14
N PHE A 43 0.24 19.99 -4.94
CA PHE A 43 -0.54 21.13 -5.40
C PHE A 43 -0.22 22.44 -4.68
N THR A 44 0.24 22.39 -3.43
CA THR A 44 0.64 23.59 -2.68
C THR A 44 2.02 23.45 -2.05
N LEU A 45 2.85 22.51 -2.50
CA LEU A 45 4.19 22.22 -1.94
C LEU A 45 4.15 22.06 -0.40
N GLN A 46 3.25 21.23 0.11
CA GLN A 46 3.15 20.92 1.55
C GLN A 46 4.11 19.78 1.95
N VAL A 47 4.16 19.42 3.23
CA VAL A 47 5.09 18.40 3.75
C VAL A 47 4.36 17.07 3.89
N MET A 48 4.69 16.11 3.01
CA MET A 48 4.12 14.76 3.03
C MET A 48 4.77 13.87 4.10
N HIS A 49 4.27 12.65 4.28
CA HIS A 49 4.84 11.68 5.21
C HIS A 49 6.35 11.42 4.94
N PRO A 50 7.14 11.21 6.01
CA PRO A 50 8.57 11.04 5.86
C PRO A 50 8.98 9.80 5.03
N PRO A 51 10.04 9.91 4.20
CA PRO A 51 11.03 11.00 4.17
C PRO A 51 10.74 12.11 3.13
N GLY A 52 9.48 12.33 2.72
CA GLY A 52 9.06 13.58 2.07
C GLY A 52 9.17 13.71 0.56
N ALA A 53 10.01 12.90 -0.09
CA ALA A 53 10.21 12.90 -1.55
C ALA A 53 10.19 14.31 -2.21
N PRO A 54 10.99 15.28 -1.73
CA PRO A 54 10.88 16.69 -2.13
C PRO A 54 11.15 16.94 -3.61
N PHE A 55 12.06 16.19 -4.25
CA PHE A 55 12.27 16.32 -5.69
C PHE A 55 11.07 15.81 -6.49
N TYR A 56 10.41 14.75 -6.02
CA TYR A 56 9.13 14.31 -6.59
C TYR A 56 8.06 15.39 -6.47
N LEU A 57 7.95 16.07 -5.31
CA LEU A 57 7.00 17.18 -5.11
C LEU A 57 7.24 18.33 -6.08
N LEU A 58 8.50 18.73 -6.30
CA LEU A 58 8.84 19.80 -7.25
C LEU A 58 8.40 19.44 -8.67
N LEU A 59 8.65 18.21 -9.11
CA LEU A 59 8.19 17.76 -10.42
C LEU A 59 6.67 17.69 -10.49
N ALA A 60 6.01 17.08 -9.51
CA ALA A 60 4.56 16.98 -9.45
C ALA A 60 3.89 18.36 -9.39
N ARG A 61 4.53 19.36 -8.76
CA ARG A 61 4.06 20.76 -8.76
C ARG A 61 4.03 21.33 -10.17
N ILE A 62 5.05 21.08 -10.99
CA ILE A 62 5.06 21.53 -12.40
C ILE A 62 3.86 20.94 -13.15
N PHE A 63 3.59 19.65 -12.98
CA PHE A 63 2.45 19.00 -13.63
C PHE A 63 1.11 19.57 -13.14
N SER A 64 0.95 19.81 -11.83
CA SER A 64 -0.28 20.41 -11.31
C SER A 64 -0.52 21.84 -11.81
N MET A 65 0.54 22.64 -12.02
CA MET A 65 0.45 23.99 -12.59
C MET A 65 0.07 24.00 -14.08
N LEU A 66 0.31 22.91 -14.80
CA LEU A 66 -0.05 22.75 -16.21
C LEU A 66 -1.47 22.18 -16.40
N ALA A 67 -2.16 21.83 -15.32
CA ALA A 67 -3.52 21.31 -15.38
C ALA A 67 -4.50 22.41 -15.88
N PRO A 68 -5.33 22.14 -16.90
CA PRO A 68 -6.29 23.12 -17.42
C PRO A 68 -7.34 23.57 -16.42
N SER A 69 -7.66 22.73 -15.43
CA SER A 69 -8.62 23.02 -14.36
C SER A 69 -8.24 22.28 -13.07
N GLN A 70 -8.79 22.71 -11.94
CA GLN A 70 -8.59 22.04 -10.64
C GLN A 70 -8.98 20.56 -10.67
N GLU A 71 -10.08 20.21 -11.35
CA GLU A 71 -10.55 18.82 -11.46
C GLU A 71 -9.57 17.90 -12.22
N THR A 72 -8.74 18.47 -13.10
CA THR A 72 -7.74 17.73 -13.89
C THR A 72 -6.36 17.65 -13.21
N VAL A 73 -6.18 18.26 -12.05
CA VAL A 73 -4.90 18.27 -11.32
C VAL A 73 -4.46 16.85 -10.95
N ALA A 74 -5.37 16.00 -10.45
CA ALA A 74 -5.05 14.62 -10.12
C ALA A 74 -4.54 13.84 -11.34
N LEU A 75 -5.24 13.95 -12.48
CA LEU A 75 -4.80 13.36 -13.74
C LEU A 75 -3.42 13.88 -14.14
N ALA A 76 -3.22 15.21 -14.13
CA ALA A 76 -1.95 15.82 -14.49
C ALA A 76 -0.79 15.29 -13.64
N VAL A 77 -0.97 15.16 -12.32
CA VAL A 77 0.05 14.58 -11.43
C VAL A 77 0.23 13.08 -11.68
N ASN A 78 -0.84 12.32 -11.95
CA ASN A 78 -0.74 10.90 -12.34
C ASN A 78 0.08 10.73 -13.65
N LEU A 79 0.03 11.69 -14.58
CA LEU A 79 0.81 11.65 -15.82
C LEU A 79 2.34 11.69 -15.60
N LEU A 80 2.82 12.20 -14.46
CA LEU A 80 4.24 12.09 -14.10
C LEU A 80 4.66 10.62 -13.99
N SER A 81 3.84 9.79 -13.35
CA SER A 81 4.08 8.34 -13.26
C SER A 81 4.00 7.67 -14.62
N VAL A 82 3.01 8.04 -15.44
CA VAL A 82 2.84 7.53 -16.81
C VAL A 82 4.10 7.76 -17.65
N LEU A 83 4.61 9.00 -17.66
CA LEU A 83 5.79 9.37 -18.43
C LEU A 83 7.07 8.73 -17.88
N ALA A 84 7.25 8.70 -16.57
CA ALA A 84 8.39 8.04 -15.94
C ALA A 84 8.40 6.54 -16.25
N SER A 85 7.25 5.87 -16.19
CA SER A 85 7.12 4.45 -16.51
C SER A 85 7.34 4.17 -18.00
N ALA A 86 6.77 4.96 -18.91
CA ALA A 86 7.04 4.82 -20.35
C ALA A 86 8.54 5.03 -20.68
N GLY A 87 9.17 6.02 -20.05
CA GLY A 87 10.61 6.25 -20.13
C GLY A 87 11.44 5.07 -19.58
N THR A 88 10.96 4.40 -18.52
CA THR A 88 11.60 3.21 -17.97
C THR A 88 11.56 2.04 -18.96
N VAL A 89 10.43 1.83 -19.63
CA VAL A 89 10.27 0.76 -20.65
C VAL A 89 11.18 1.00 -21.85
N LEU A 90 11.28 2.25 -22.31
CA LEU A 90 12.27 2.67 -23.31
C LEU A 90 13.71 2.32 -22.87
N LEU A 91 14.07 2.67 -21.64
CA LEU A 91 15.41 2.38 -21.10
C LEU A 91 15.64 0.87 -20.97
N ALA A 92 14.64 0.09 -20.56
CA ALA A 92 14.71 -1.37 -20.52
C ALA A 92 15.08 -1.94 -21.90
N HIS A 93 14.40 -1.49 -22.97
CA HIS A 93 14.73 -1.88 -24.35
C HIS A 93 16.18 -1.56 -24.68
N LEU A 94 16.62 -0.33 -24.41
CA LEU A 94 17.98 0.11 -24.71
C LEU A 94 19.04 -0.64 -23.91
N ILE A 95 18.76 -0.99 -22.64
CA ILE A 95 19.65 -1.78 -21.78
C ILE A 95 19.79 -3.19 -22.35
N ILE A 96 18.69 -3.86 -22.67
CA ILE A 96 18.70 -5.24 -23.17
C ILE A 96 19.47 -5.32 -24.50
N VAL A 97 19.16 -4.43 -25.45
CA VAL A 97 19.87 -4.38 -26.74
C VAL A 97 21.39 -4.18 -26.52
N ARG A 98 21.77 -3.35 -25.56
CA ARG A 98 23.17 -3.06 -25.25
C ARG A 98 23.88 -4.25 -24.58
N LEU A 99 23.20 -4.96 -23.69
CA LEU A 99 23.70 -6.19 -23.08
C LEU A 99 23.91 -7.28 -24.14
N VAL A 100 22.92 -7.52 -25.01
CA VAL A 100 23.01 -8.57 -26.04
C VAL A 100 24.09 -8.27 -27.08
N ARG A 101 24.21 -7.01 -27.51
CA ARG A 101 25.25 -6.62 -28.48
C ARG A 101 26.66 -6.71 -27.91
N ARG A 102 26.83 -6.90 -26.60
CA ARG A 102 28.15 -6.94 -25.96
C ARG A 102 28.99 -8.14 -26.40
N TRP A 103 28.35 -9.27 -26.67
CA TRP A 103 29.00 -10.49 -27.15
C TRP A 103 28.79 -10.71 -28.66
N GLN A 104 28.20 -9.75 -29.36
CA GLN A 104 28.05 -9.77 -30.81
C GLN A 104 29.14 -8.91 -31.48
N PRO A 105 29.42 -9.11 -32.78
CA PRO A 105 30.29 -8.20 -33.54
C PRO A 105 29.78 -6.75 -33.53
N ASP A 106 30.63 -5.81 -33.94
CA ASP A 106 30.22 -4.41 -34.12
C ASP A 106 29.10 -4.28 -35.18
N LEU A 107 28.27 -3.24 -35.04
CA LEU A 107 27.08 -3.00 -35.89
C LEU A 107 27.33 -3.08 -37.40
N GLY A 108 28.54 -2.75 -37.87
CA GLY A 108 28.94 -2.85 -39.29
C GLY A 108 29.26 -4.27 -39.75
N ALA A 109 29.68 -5.15 -38.84
CA ALA A 109 30.03 -6.54 -39.09
C ALA A 109 28.95 -7.55 -38.64
N GLN A 110 27.91 -7.10 -37.94
CA GLN A 110 26.80 -7.97 -37.50
C GLN A 110 26.04 -8.58 -38.67
N SER A 111 25.78 -9.89 -38.58
CA SER A 111 24.84 -10.54 -39.50
C SER A 111 23.42 -10.01 -39.28
N THR A 112 22.58 -10.17 -40.29
CA THR A 112 21.17 -9.76 -40.19
C THR A 112 20.44 -10.51 -39.08
N GLY A 113 20.75 -11.80 -38.88
CA GLY A 113 20.13 -12.60 -37.82
C GLY A 113 20.51 -12.14 -36.42
N GLN A 114 21.79 -11.85 -36.18
CA GLN A 114 22.27 -11.30 -34.91
C GLN A 114 21.62 -9.94 -34.58
N TYR A 115 21.46 -9.09 -35.60
CA TYR A 115 20.79 -7.80 -35.47
C TYR A 115 19.31 -7.94 -35.08
N VAL A 116 18.58 -8.86 -35.74
CA VAL A 116 17.17 -9.16 -35.43
C VAL A 116 17.04 -9.77 -34.04
N ALA A 117 17.94 -10.67 -33.63
CA ALA A 117 17.96 -11.25 -32.28
C ALA A 117 18.09 -10.17 -31.20
N ALA A 118 19.03 -9.21 -31.37
CA ALA A 118 19.22 -8.13 -30.42
C ALA A 118 18.00 -7.20 -30.31
N LEU A 119 17.38 -6.82 -31.43
CA LEU A 119 16.16 -6.00 -31.42
C LEU A 119 14.98 -6.74 -30.79
N THR A 120 14.80 -8.01 -31.13
CA THR A 120 13.74 -8.85 -30.56
C THR A 120 13.89 -8.98 -29.05
N SER A 121 15.13 -9.16 -28.56
CA SER A 121 15.40 -9.16 -27.12
C SER A 121 14.88 -7.89 -26.44
N GLY A 122 15.26 -6.74 -27.00
CA GLY A 122 14.88 -5.45 -26.44
C GLY A 122 13.37 -5.25 -26.41
N VAL A 123 12.68 -5.56 -27.51
CA VAL A 123 11.22 -5.40 -27.60
C VAL A 123 10.49 -6.33 -26.65
N VAL A 124 10.80 -7.64 -26.68
CA VAL A 124 10.08 -8.63 -25.86
C VAL A 124 10.28 -8.35 -24.37
N GLY A 125 11.51 -8.12 -23.90
CA GLY A 125 11.77 -7.90 -22.48
C GLY A 125 11.21 -6.57 -21.97
N ALA A 126 11.31 -5.50 -22.76
CA ALA A 126 10.75 -4.20 -22.38
C ALA A 126 9.22 -4.22 -22.33
N VAL A 127 8.57 -4.81 -23.33
CA VAL A 127 7.12 -4.92 -23.34
C VAL A 127 6.63 -5.85 -22.24
N ALA A 128 7.31 -6.98 -21.98
CA ALA A 128 6.97 -7.88 -20.87
C ALA A 128 7.05 -7.17 -19.52
N PHE A 129 8.05 -6.30 -19.32
CA PHE A 129 8.12 -5.45 -18.14
C PHE A 129 6.96 -4.45 -18.08
N SER A 130 6.62 -3.82 -19.21
CA SER A 130 5.56 -2.81 -19.28
C SER A 130 4.18 -3.33 -18.86
N VAL A 131 3.92 -4.62 -19.10
CA VAL A 131 2.65 -5.28 -18.77
C VAL A 131 2.75 -6.19 -17.55
N SER A 132 3.83 -6.09 -16.76
CA SER A 132 3.95 -6.81 -15.49
C SER A 132 3.07 -6.15 -14.41
N ASP A 133 2.34 -6.97 -13.65
CA ASP A 133 1.34 -6.55 -12.65
C ASP A 133 1.85 -5.42 -11.73
N SER A 134 2.99 -5.61 -11.06
CA SER A 134 3.46 -4.63 -10.08
C SER A 134 3.96 -3.33 -10.71
N PHE A 135 4.53 -3.39 -11.91
CA PHE A 135 5.03 -2.20 -12.58
C PHE A 135 3.88 -1.37 -13.14
N TRP A 136 2.92 -2.02 -13.81
CA TRP A 136 1.75 -1.35 -14.37
C TRP A 136 0.87 -0.74 -13.27
N PHE A 137 0.70 -1.42 -12.12
CA PHE A 137 0.00 -0.86 -10.97
C PHE A 137 0.50 0.53 -10.57
N ASN A 138 1.82 0.76 -10.58
CA ASN A 138 2.43 2.05 -10.22
C ASN A 138 2.42 3.06 -11.37
N ALA A 139 2.32 2.62 -12.62
CA ALA A 139 2.36 3.50 -13.78
C ALA A 139 1.12 4.41 -13.90
N GLY A 140 -0.03 3.97 -13.38
CA GLY A 140 -1.31 4.66 -13.51
C GLY A 140 -1.71 5.58 -12.35
N ILE A 141 -0.85 5.80 -11.34
CA ILE A 141 -1.17 6.56 -10.13
C ILE A 141 -0.01 7.43 -9.62
N ALA A 142 -0.31 8.50 -8.89
CA ALA A 142 0.67 9.39 -8.25
C ALA A 142 1.45 8.70 -7.11
N GLU A 143 2.50 7.98 -7.49
CA GLU A 143 3.37 7.20 -6.61
C GLU A 143 4.85 7.49 -6.92
N VAL A 144 5.69 7.45 -5.89
CA VAL A 144 7.14 7.72 -6.00
C VAL A 144 7.89 6.59 -6.72
N TYR A 145 7.30 5.38 -6.75
CA TYR A 145 7.93 4.17 -7.28
C TYR A 145 8.13 4.21 -8.81
N ALA A 146 7.24 4.87 -9.55
CA ALA A 146 7.40 5.04 -11.01
C ALA A 146 8.67 5.83 -11.33
N LEU A 147 8.85 6.98 -10.66
CA LEU A 147 10.04 7.82 -10.83
C LEU A 147 11.30 7.14 -10.29
N SER A 148 11.22 6.43 -9.16
CA SER A 148 12.35 5.66 -8.63
C SER A 148 12.83 4.56 -9.59
N THR A 149 11.90 3.86 -10.25
CA THR A 149 12.25 2.84 -11.25
C THR A 149 12.87 3.48 -12.50
N PHE A 150 12.38 4.65 -12.92
CA PHE A 150 12.98 5.42 -14.02
C PHE A 150 14.44 5.81 -13.73
N PHE A 151 14.73 6.32 -12.54
CA PHE A 151 16.09 6.64 -12.11
C PHE A 151 16.99 5.40 -12.07
N THR A 152 16.45 4.28 -11.57
CA THR A 152 17.15 2.98 -11.56
C THR A 152 17.54 2.56 -12.97
N ALA A 153 16.59 2.55 -13.91
CA ALA A 153 16.85 2.20 -15.31
C ALA A 153 17.80 3.19 -15.99
N MET A 154 17.68 4.49 -15.70
CA MET A 154 18.54 5.53 -16.27
C MET A 154 19.99 5.33 -15.84
N VAL A 155 20.25 5.08 -14.56
CA VAL A 155 21.59 4.84 -14.03
C VAL A 155 22.18 3.53 -14.58
N VAL A 156 21.40 2.45 -14.66
CA VAL A 156 21.81 1.18 -15.27
C VAL A 156 22.20 1.40 -16.74
N TRP A 157 21.39 2.13 -17.50
CA TRP A 157 21.70 2.44 -18.89
C TRP A 157 22.95 3.31 -19.04
N LEU A 158 23.09 4.35 -18.21
CA LEU A 158 24.23 5.27 -18.24
C LEU A 158 25.54 4.56 -17.90
N VAL A 159 25.57 3.65 -16.93
CA VAL A 159 26.82 2.95 -16.58
C VAL A 159 27.23 1.95 -17.65
N LEU A 160 26.28 1.32 -18.34
CA LEU A 160 26.58 0.47 -19.50
C LEU A 160 27.10 1.32 -20.67
N ARG A 161 26.50 2.50 -20.90
CA ARG A 161 26.99 3.48 -21.89
C ARG A 161 28.39 3.98 -21.54
N TRP A 162 28.66 4.25 -20.27
CA TRP A 162 29.99 4.59 -19.76
C TRP A 162 30.98 3.46 -20.04
N SER A 163 30.65 2.21 -19.72
CA SER A 163 31.54 1.06 -19.92
C SER A 163 31.97 0.89 -21.38
N ASP A 164 31.06 1.13 -22.33
CA ASP A 164 31.39 1.10 -23.76
C ASP A 164 32.25 2.28 -24.20
N ALA A 165 31.88 3.49 -23.77
CA ALA A 165 32.62 4.70 -24.12
C ALA A 165 34.04 4.66 -23.55
N ALA A 166 34.20 4.25 -22.30
CA ALA A 166 35.48 4.12 -21.62
C ALA A 166 36.40 3.13 -22.34
N ARG A 167 35.89 1.95 -22.72
CA ARG A 167 36.69 0.97 -23.47
C ARG A 167 37.09 1.45 -24.86
N THR A 168 36.19 2.16 -25.54
CA THR A 168 36.48 2.72 -26.87
C THR A 168 37.56 3.78 -26.79
N GLU A 169 37.45 4.69 -25.81
CA GLU A 169 38.43 5.74 -25.58
C GLU A 169 39.79 5.19 -25.14
N GLU A 170 39.80 4.20 -24.25
CA GLU A 170 41.02 3.51 -23.81
C GLU A 170 41.75 2.84 -24.98
N ALA A 171 40.99 2.20 -25.89
CA ALA A 171 41.56 1.59 -27.09
C ALA A 171 42.15 2.62 -28.07
N GLN A 172 41.62 3.85 -28.10
CA GLN A 172 42.12 4.93 -28.96
C GLN A 172 43.38 5.61 -28.42
N LEU A 173 43.49 5.78 -27.10
CA LEU A 173 44.62 6.47 -26.49
C LEU A 173 45.93 5.68 -26.58
N GLY A 174 45.87 4.34 -26.60
CA GLY A 174 47.05 3.48 -26.62
C GLY A 174 47.95 3.65 -25.38
N GLY A 175 49.01 2.86 -25.23
CA GLY A 175 50.08 3.19 -24.26
C GLY A 175 49.83 2.93 -22.76
N GLY A 176 48.80 2.18 -22.35
CA GLY A 176 48.58 1.80 -20.94
C GLY A 176 47.10 1.86 -20.54
N ARG A 177 46.78 1.84 -19.24
CA ARG A 177 45.42 2.12 -18.73
C ARG A 177 45.35 3.55 -18.18
N HIS A 178 44.34 4.32 -18.61
CA HIS A 178 44.09 5.70 -18.19
C HIS A 178 43.02 5.76 -17.10
N LEU A 179 43.28 5.10 -15.97
CA LEU A 179 42.34 4.97 -14.85
C LEU A 179 41.73 6.33 -14.46
N PHE A 180 40.42 6.45 -14.64
CA PHE A 180 39.63 7.64 -14.32
C PHE A 180 40.09 8.95 -15.00
N GLN A 181 40.84 8.86 -16.11
CA GLN A 181 41.31 10.01 -16.90
C GLN A 181 40.56 10.16 -18.24
N LEU A 182 39.58 9.29 -18.48
CA LEU A 182 38.77 9.25 -19.70
C LEU A 182 37.66 10.31 -19.69
N ASN A 183 37.39 10.91 -20.85
CA ASN A 183 36.24 11.79 -21.07
C ASN A 183 34.91 11.06 -20.82
N ALA A 184 34.89 9.74 -21.00
CA ALA A 184 33.76 8.88 -20.62
C ALA A 184 33.31 9.13 -19.17
N ASN A 185 34.18 9.49 -18.23
CA ASN A 185 33.85 9.65 -16.81
C ASN A 185 32.80 10.73 -16.50
N ARG A 186 32.47 11.61 -17.46
CA ARG A 186 31.30 12.50 -17.36
C ARG A 186 29.98 11.75 -17.08
N TYR A 187 29.86 10.51 -17.54
CA TYR A 187 28.71 9.66 -17.23
C TYR A 187 28.67 9.25 -15.76
N LEU A 188 29.82 9.00 -15.12
CA LEU A 188 29.90 8.69 -13.69
C LEU A 188 29.50 9.90 -12.84
N VAL A 189 29.91 11.10 -13.25
CA VAL A 189 29.45 12.36 -12.62
C VAL A 189 27.94 12.53 -12.78
N LEU A 190 27.38 12.28 -13.98
CA LEU A 190 25.94 12.32 -14.18
C LEU A 190 25.19 11.28 -13.34
N ILE A 191 25.74 10.06 -13.19
CA ILE A 191 25.17 9.03 -12.31
C ILE A 191 25.18 9.50 -10.86
N ALA A 192 26.27 10.11 -10.39
CA ALA A 192 26.35 10.68 -9.05
C ALA A 192 25.29 11.77 -8.84
N PHE A 193 25.10 12.67 -9.82
CA PHE A 193 24.04 13.67 -9.77
C PHE A 193 22.64 13.04 -9.67
N LEU A 194 22.37 12.01 -10.47
CA LEU A 194 21.11 11.27 -10.44
C LEU A 194 20.89 10.56 -9.10
N PHE A 195 21.93 10.00 -8.48
CA PHE A 195 21.82 9.47 -7.12
C PHE A 195 21.51 10.56 -6.09
N GLY A 196 22.12 11.74 -6.20
CA GLY A 196 21.78 12.90 -5.35
C GLY A 196 20.30 13.26 -5.45
N MET A 197 19.77 13.41 -6.68
CA MET A 197 18.35 13.70 -6.90
C MET A 197 17.43 12.54 -6.46
N ALA A 198 17.86 11.29 -6.63
CA ALA A 198 17.10 10.10 -6.25
C ALA A 198 16.85 10.02 -4.74
N ILE A 199 17.73 10.59 -3.90
CA ILE A 199 17.47 10.71 -2.45
C ILE A 199 16.18 11.52 -2.23
N GLY A 200 15.97 12.60 -2.99
CA GLY A 200 14.75 13.41 -2.97
C GLY A 200 13.53 12.78 -3.67
N VAL A 201 13.63 11.55 -4.18
CA VAL A 201 12.52 10.78 -4.76
C VAL A 201 12.20 9.58 -3.87
N HIS A 202 13.12 8.63 -3.84
CA HIS A 202 12.99 7.40 -3.05
C HIS A 202 14.34 6.68 -2.96
N LEU A 203 14.65 6.14 -1.78
CA LEU A 203 15.95 5.48 -1.52
C LEU A 203 16.16 4.18 -2.31
N LEU A 204 15.09 3.54 -2.79
CA LEU A 204 15.20 2.29 -3.57
C LEU A 204 16.04 2.46 -4.85
N SER A 205 16.01 3.63 -5.49
CA SER A 205 16.82 3.87 -6.68
C SER A 205 18.33 3.82 -6.40
N LEU A 206 18.75 4.05 -5.16
CA LEU A 206 20.16 3.95 -4.77
C LEU A 206 20.67 2.51 -4.78
N LEU A 207 19.79 1.50 -4.74
CA LEU A 207 20.20 0.09 -4.81
C LEU A 207 20.85 -0.27 -6.15
N ALA A 208 20.65 0.53 -7.20
CA ALA A 208 21.38 0.41 -8.46
C ALA A 208 22.89 0.66 -8.30
N PHE A 209 23.32 1.29 -7.19
CA PHE A 209 24.73 1.57 -6.89
C PHE A 209 25.60 0.31 -6.95
N PHE A 210 25.12 -0.83 -6.45
CA PHE A 210 25.88 -2.09 -6.47
C PHE A 210 26.12 -2.59 -7.90
N PHE A 211 25.13 -2.44 -8.78
CA PHE A 211 25.29 -2.73 -10.21
C PHE A 211 26.32 -1.81 -10.84
N VAL A 212 26.23 -0.49 -10.57
CA VAL A 212 27.18 0.50 -11.08
C VAL A 212 28.60 0.18 -10.64
N ALA A 213 28.81 -0.07 -9.34
CA ALA A 213 30.10 -0.40 -8.77
C ALA A 213 30.73 -1.64 -9.43
N LEU A 214 29.93 -2.68 -9.69
CA LEU A 214 30.40 -3.89 -10.38
C LEU A 214 30.74 -3.63 -11.86
N ILE A 215 29.93 -2.84 -12.58
CA ILE A 215 30.26 -2.47 -13.96
C ILE A 215 31.55 -1.65 -14.01
N VAL A 216 31.76 -0.73 -13.05
CA VAL A 216 33.02 0.01 -12.90
C VAL A 216 34.17 -0.93 -12.61
N PHE A 217 34.00 -1.86 -11.67
CA PHE A 217 34.99 -2.89 -11.35
C PHE A 217 35.41 -3.71 -12.58
N PHE A 218 34.44 -4.26 -13.33
CA PHE A 218 34.69 -5.08 -14.52
C PHE A 218 35.21 -4.29 -15.73
N THR A 219 35.16 -2.97 -15.69
CA THR A 219 35.67 -2.11 -16.77
C THR A 219 37.08 -1.62 -16.46
N GLU A 220 37.30 -1.10 -15.25
CA GLU A 220 38.55 -0.42 -14.87
C GLU A 220 39.55 -1.33 -14.16
N PHE A 221 39.08 -2.33 -13.43
CA PHE A 221 39.92 -3.10 -12.51
C PHE A 221 40.15 -4.55 -12.96
N ASP A 222 39.12 -5.25 -13.46
CA ASP A 222 39.22 -6.66 -13.84
C ASP A 222 40.33 -6.90 -14.89
N ARG A 223 41.06 -8.01 -14.71
CA ARG A 223 42.17 -8.43 -15.56
C ARG A 223 41.98 -9.86 -16.02
N GLU A 224 42.37 -10.11 -17.27
CA GLU A 224 42.24 -11.43 -17.89
C GLU A 224 43.18 -12.46 -17.25
N HIS A 225 44.40 -12.07 -16.90
CA HIS A 225 45.41 -12.94 -16.29
C HIS A 225 45.14 -13.33 -14.83
N TRP A 226 44.11 -12.78 -14.17
CA TRP A 226 43.80 -13.14 -12.79
C TRP A 226 43.28 -14.57 -12.69
N SER A 227 43.77 -15.31 -11.70
CA SER A 227 43.18 -16.61 -11.36
C SER A 227 41.75 -16.45 -10.86
N THR A 228 40.96 -17.52 -10.95
CA THR A 228 39.56 -17.52 -10.48
C THR A 228 39.45 -17.07 -9.03
N GLN A 229 40.33 -17.56 -8.15
CA GLN A 229 40.34 -17.17 -6.74
C GLN A 229 40.67 -15.69 -6.54
N GLN A 230 41.68 -15.16 -7.24
CA GLN A 230 42.05 -13.75 -7.15
C GLN A 230 40.93 -12.83 -7.64
N ARG A 231 40.23 -13.21 -8.72
CA ARG A 231 39.11 -12.46 -9.25
C ARG A 231 37.96 -12.41 -8.25
N TRP A 232 37.57 -13.55 -7.68
CA TRP A 232 36.51 -13.61 -6.67
C TRP A 232 36.85 -12.82 -5.41
N LEU A 233 38.08 -12.91 -4.91
CA LEU A 233 38.53 -12.12 -3.75
C LEU A 233 38.36 -10.61 -4.00
N ARG A 234 38.71 -10.13 -5.20
CA ARG A 234 38.57 -8.71 -5.56
C ARG A 234 37.13 -8.29 -5.82
N ILE A 235 36.28 -9.17 -6.33
CA ILE A 235 34.83 -8.93 -6.43
C ILE A 235 34.23 -8.77 -5.04
N VAL A 236 34.58 -9.65 -4.09
CA VAL A 236 34.14 -9.55 -2.69
C VAL A 236 34.64 -8.26 -2.06
N ALA A 237 35.91 -7.90 -2.27
CA ALA A 237 36.46 -6.63 -1.78
C ALA A 237 35.72 -5.41 -2.38
N ALA A 238 35.45 -5.41 -3.69
CA ALA A 238 34.67 -4.35 -4.34
C ALA A 238 33.23 -4.28 -3.79
N GLY A 239 32.60 -5.42 -3.53
CA GLY A 239 31.29 -5.50 -2.89
C GLY A 239 31.30 -4.97 -1.46
N ALA A 240 32.34 -5.27 -0.68
CA ALA A 240 32.50 -4.74 0.68
C ALA A 240 32.71 -3.21 0.68
N ILE A 241 33.55 -2.70 -0.22
CA ILE A 241 33.76 -1.25 -0.38
C ILE A 241 32.45 -0.57 -0.82
N ALA A 242 31.76 -1.14 -1.81
CA ALA A 242 30.47 -0.61 -2.27
C ALA A 242 29.44 -0.62 -1.13
N SER A 243 29.39 -1.68 -0.32
CA SER A 243 28.50 -1.75 0.83
C SER A 243 28.85 -0.68 1.87
N ALA A 244 30.13 -0.51 2.20
CA ALA A 244 30.59 0.52 3.13
C ALA A 244 30.23 1.93 2.65
N LEU A 245 30.45 2.23 1.36
CA LEU A 245 30.05 3.52 0.76
C LEU A 245 28.54 3.70 0.78
N PHE A 246 27.77 2.69 0.39
CA PHE A 246 26.30 2.73 0.39
C PHE A 246 25.73 2.98 1.79
N PHE A 247 26.20 2.23 2.80
CA PHE A 247 25.78 2.39 4.18
C PHE A 247 26.31 3.69 4.82
N ALA A 248 27.32 4.34 4.25
CA ALA A 248 27.76 5.66 4.68
C ALA A 248 26.88 6.80 4.14
N ILE A 249 26.14 6.61 3.04
CA ILE A 249 25.28 7.65 2.45
C ILE A 249 24.23 8.13 3.46
N TYR A 250 23.53 7.21 4.13
CA TYR A 250 22.47 7.56 5.05
C TYR A 250 22.96 8.30 6.32
N PRO A 251 23.84 7.72 7.16
CA PRO A 251 24.34 8.40 8.35
C PRO A 251 25.25 9.59 8.01
N GLY A 252 25.98 9.55 6.89
CA GLY A 252 26.92 10.60 6.51
C GLY A 252 26.27 11.79 5.81
N ILE A 253 25.51 11.54 4.74
CA ILE A 253 24.91 12.60 3.91
C ILE A 253 23.51 12.94 4.39
N ILE A 254 22.63 11.95 4.54
CA ILE A 254 21.20 12.21 4.82
C ILE A 254 21.01 12.75 6.24
N VAL A 255 21.69 12.17 7.22
CA VAL A 255 21.56 12.53 8.65
C VAL A 255 22.72 13.42 9.13
N GLY A 256 23.95 13.11 8.72
CA GLY A 256 25.14 13.81 9.19
C GLY A 256 25.23 15.26 8.73
N LEU A 257 24.75 15.56 7.53
CA LEU A 257 24.77 16.94 7.01
C LEU A 257 23.83 17.87 7.80
N PRO A 258 22.56 17.53 8.07
CA PRO A 258 21.73 18.29 9.01
C PRO A 258 22.36 18.48 10.39
N LYS A 259 22.94 17.42 10.99
CA LYS A 259 23.61 17.51 12.30
C LYS A 259 24.78 18.49 12.30
N LEU A 260 25.52 18.56 11.19
CA LEU A 260 26.58 19.55 11.02
C LEU A 260 26.01 20.99 10.91
N PHE A 261 24.88 21.17 10.23
CA PHE A 261 24.21 22.47 10.16
C PHE A 261 23.74 22.94 11.54
N GLU A 262 23.23 22.01 12.35
CA GLU A 262 22.84 22.26 13.75
C GLU A 262 24.03 22.68 14.61
N ALA A 263 25.12 21.91 14.56
CA ALA A 263 26.30 22.16 15.39
C ALA A 263 26.96 23.53 15.13
N VAL A 264 26.84 24.06 13.90
CA VAL A 264 27.38 25.38 13.53
C VAL A 264 26.39 26.50 13.83
N GLY A 265 25.08 26.21 13.90
CA GLY A 265 24.03 27.21 14.14
C GLY A 265 23.78 28.18 12.98
N ALA A 266 24.41 27.97 11.81
CA ALA A 266 24.25 28.81 10.62
C ALA A 266 24.13 27.97 9.34
N PRO A 267 22.99 27.27 9.10
CA PRO A 267 22.84 26.29 8.03
C PRO A 267 23.21 26.80 6.63
N PHE A 268 22.79 28.03 6.28
CA PHE A 268 23.12 28.64 4.99
C PHE A 268 24.62 28.89 4.83
N LEU A 269 25.27 29.43 5.88
CA LEU A 269 26.72 29.68 5.87
C LEU A 269 27.49 28.36 5.80
N THR A 270 27.06 27.33 6.55
CA THR A 270 27.68 26.00 6.49
C THR A 270 27.54 25.38 5.11
N ALA A 271 26.36 25.44 4.49
CA ALA A 271 26.14 24.95 3.13
C ALA A 271 27.01 25.71 2.11
N LEU A 272 27.14 27.04 2.25
CA LEU A 272 27.99 27.87 1.40
C LEU A 272 29.47 27.51 1.56
N ILE A 273 29.97 27.40 2.80
CA ILE A 273 31.36 27.02 3.09
C ILE A 273 31.66 25.63 2.54
N LEU A 274 30.77 24.65 2.74
CA LEU A 274 30.92 23.32 2.17
C LEU A 274 30.94 23.35 0.64
N GLY A 275 30.05 24.13 0.02
CA GLY A 275 30.03 24.33 -1.42
C GLY A 275 31.35 24.94 -1.95
N LEU A 276 31.87 25.96 -1.27
CA LEU A 276 33.16 26.58 -1.60
C LEU A 276 34.33 25.62 -1.38
N ALA A 277 34.31 24.83 -0.30
CA ALA A 277 35.34 23.84 0.00
C ALA A 277 35.36 22.71 -1.04
N LEU A 278 34.18 22.21 -1.45
CA LEU A 278 34.04 21.24 -2.53
C LEU A 278 34.51 21.82 -3.87
N GLY A 279 34.10 23.05 -4.20
CA GLY A 279 34.53 23.76 -5.40
C GLY A 279 36.05 23.99 -5.44
N TYR A 280 36.64 24.40 -4.32
CA TYR A 280 38.10 24.51 -4.17
C TYR A 280 38.78 23.15 -4.29
N GLY A 281 38.19 22.08 -3.73
CA GLY A 281 38.65 20.70 -3.88
C GLY A 281 38.69 20.26 -5.35
N VAL A 282 37.62 20.52 -6.12
CA VAL A 282 37.58 20.28 -7.57
C VAL A 282 38.68 21.08 -8.28
N TYR A 283 38.78 22.39 -8.02
CA TYR A 283 39.80 23.24 -8.63
C TYR A 283 41.23 22.77 -8.33
N LYS A 284 41.53 22.48 -7.05
CA LYS A 284 42.88 22.12 -6.60
C LYS A 284 43.32 20.76 -7.12
N THR A 285 42.42 19.78 -7.12
CA THR A 285 42.69 18.45 -7.67
C THR A 285 42.85 18.46 -9.19
N HIS A 286 42.11 19.32 -9.90
CA HIS A 286 42.30 19.58 -11.32
C HIS A 286 43.67 20.22 -11.59
N GLN A 287 44.01 21.30 -10.87
CA GLN A 287 45.30 21.99 -11.00
C GLN A 287 46.49 21.04 -10.77
N ARG A 288 46.40 20.18 -9.76
CA ARG A 288 47.44 19.21 -9.40
C ARG A 288 47.43 17.93 -10.25
N ARG A 289 46.54 17.84 -11.26
CA ARG A 289 46.39 16.66 -12.14
C ARG A 289 46.17 15.37 -11.34
N MET A 290 45.27 15.41 -10.35
CA MET A 290 44.88 14.27 -9.51
C MET A 290 43.52 13.71 -9.98
N PRO A 291 43.46 12.88 -11.05
CA PRO A 291 42.22 12.53 -11.74
C PRO A 291 41.21 11.79 -10.86
N MET A 292 41.64 10.81 -10.07
CA MET A 292 40.76 10.06 -9.17
C MET A 292 40.14 10.96 -8.09
N ALA A 293 40.97 11.79 -7.46
CA ALA A 293 40.50 12.73 -6.45
C ALA A 293 39.56 13.76 -7.08
N ASN A 294 39.89 14.28 -8.26
CA ASN A 294 39.05 15.24 -8.98
C ASN A 294 37.68 14.65 -9.32
N LEU A 295 37.63 13.43 -9.84
CA LEU A 295 36.38 12.72 -10.11
C LEU A 295 35.56 12.52 -8.83
N ALA A 296 36.20 12.12 -7.73
CA ALA A 296 35.53 11.96 -6.44
C ALA A 296 34.92 13.28 -5.94
N PHE A 297 35.69 14.39 -5.96
CA PHE A 297 35.17 15.71 -5.60
C PHE A 297 34.03 16.16 -6.50
N MET A 298 34.11 15.93 -7.82
CA MET A 298 33.02 16.24 -8.74
C MET A 298 31.75 15.45 -8.41
N CYS A 299 31.87 14.14 -8.19
CA CYS A 299 30.75 13.28 -7.81
C CYS A 299 30.09 13.72 -6.50
N VAL A 300 30.88 14.00 -5.46
CA VAL A 300 30.35 14.49 -4.18
C VAL A 300 29.66 15.84 -4.34
N THR A 301 30.24 16.75 -5.13
CA THR A 301 29.66 18.07 -5.41
C THR A 301 28.28 17.95 -6.04
N VAL A 302 28.13 17.11 -7.08
CA VAL A 302 26.82 16.97 -7.74
C VAL A 302 25.81 16.17 -6.93
N ILE A 303 26.25 15.24 -6.07
CA ILE A 303 25.36 14.59 -5.09
C ILE A 303 24.78 15.64 -4.12
N PHE A 304 25.63 16.54 -3.63
CA PHE A 304 25.21 17.64 -2.76
C PHE A 304 24.19 18.56 -3.44
N ILE A 305 24.42 18.91 -4.71
CA ILE A 305 23.44 19.69 -5.51
C ILE A 305 22.10 18.95 -5.63
N GLY A 306 22.11 17.63 -5.88
CA GLY A 306 20.87 16.85 -5.94
C GLY A 306 20.13 16.77 -4.60
N TYR A 307 20.89 16.62 -3.50
CA TYR A 307 20.35 16.58 -2.13
C TYR A 307 19.71 17.92 -1.71
N ALA A 308 20.09 19.05 -2.32
CA ALA A 308 19.56 20.38 -2.00
C ALA A 308 18.03 20.50 -2.14
N SER A 309 17.36 19.58 -2.85
CA SER A 309 15.89 19.49 -2.89
C SER A 309 15.25 19.35 -1.50
N TYR A 310 15.96 18.77 -0.53
CA TYR A 310 15.48 18.65 0.86
C TYR A 310 15.31 19.97 1.60
N ALA A 311 15.94 21.05 1.13
CA ALA A 311 15.68 22.38 1.66
C ALA A 311 14.20 22.77 1.52
N LEU A 312 13.48 22.21 0.53
CA LEU A 312 12.04 22.43 0.38
C LEU A 312 11.25 22.02 1.62
N VAL A 313 11.55 20.86 2.22
CA VAL A 313 10.80 20.32 3.37
C VAL A 313 10.86 21.32 4.52
N PHE A 314 12.07 21.71 4.89
CA PHE A 314 12.33 22.66 5.97
C PHE A 314 11.70 24.04 5.70
N VAL A 315 11.88 24.57 4.49
CA VAL A 315 11.33 25.90 4.11
C VAL A 315 9.80 25.91 4.09
N ARG A 316 9.17 24.80 3.69
CA ARG A 316 7.70 24.73 3.61
C ARG A 316 7.08 24.45 4.97
N SER A 317 7.71 23.64 5.82
CA SER A 317 7.25 23.42 7.19
C SER A 317 7.24 24.71 8.00
N ALA A 318 8.27 25.55 7.87
CA ALA A 318 8.33 26.87 8.52
C ALA A 318 7.23 27.89 8.09
N THR A 319 6.28 27.48 7.24
CA THR A 319 5.10 28.27 6.87
C THR A 319 3.78 27.65 7.39
N ASP A 320 3.87 26.64 8.24
CA ASP A 320 2.77 25.94 8.91
C ASP A 320 1.63 25.49 7.94
N PRO A 321 1.96 24.74 6.87
CA PRO A 321 0.95 24.36 5.89
C PRO A 321 -0.10 23.42 6.50
N PRO A 322 -1.34 23.36 5.93
CA PRO A 322 -2.39 22.49 6.45
C PRO A 322 -1.98 21.02 6.61
N ILE A 323 -1.19 20.50 5.66
CA ILE A 323 -0.53 19.19 5.70
C ILE A 323 0.95 19.41 6.02
N ASP A 324 1.29 19.35 7.30
CA ASP A 324 2.67 19.42 7.78
C ASP A 324 3.08 18.17 8.56
N MET A 325 3.41 17.09 7.85
CA MET A 325 3.74 15.83 8.51
C MET A 325 5.04 15.93 9.30
N ASN A 326 4.95 15.69 10.61
CA ASN A 326 6.03 15.74 11.59
C ASN A 326 6.57 17.13 11.93
N ASP A 327 6.09 18.19 11.29
CA ASP A 327 6.46 19.57 11.60
C ASP A 327 8.01 19.78 11.60
N PRO A 328 8.72 19.47 10.49
CA PRO A 328 10.18 19.58 10.43
C PRO A 328 10.68 21.03 10.20
N ASP A 329 10.24 21.98 11.02
CA ASP A 329 10.61 23.40 10.97
C ASP A 329 11.90 23.70 11.76
N THR A 330 12.30 22.81 12.68
CA THR A 330 13.59 22.79 13.36
C THR A 330 14.53 21.72 12.81
N ILE A 331 15.84 21.86 13.04
CA ILE A 331 16.82 20.86 12.56
C ILE A 331 16.64 19.51 13.28
N GLU A 332 16.27 19.53 14.57
CA GLU A 332 15.99 18.32 15.35
C GLU A 332 14.78 17.56 14.77
N GLU A 333 13.66 18.27 14.53
CA GLU A 333 12.46 17.66 13.93
C GLU A 333 12.68 17.25 12.48
N PHE A 334 13.47 18.00 11.72
CA PHE A 334 13.90 17.61 10.38
C PHE A 334 14.75 16.32 10.38
N ILE A 335 15.67 16.16 11.34
CA ILE A 335 16.41 14.90 11.51
C ILE A 335 15.46 13.77 11.90
N SER A 336 14.56 14.00 12.87
CA SER A 336 13.57 13.00 13.30
C SER A 336 12.66 12.55 12.13
N TYR A 337 12.28 13.50 11.27
CA TYR A 337 11.53 13.27 10.04
C TYR A 337 12.32 12.40 9.06
N LEU A 338 13.57 12.75 8.74
CA LEU A 338 14.43 11.93 7.87
C LEU A 338 14.70 10.54 8.46
N GLU A 339 14.90 10.46 9.77
CA GLU A 339 15.16 9.23 10.52
C GLU A 339 13.91 8.35 10.69
N ARG A 340 12.72 8.88 10.35
CA ARG A 340 11.46 8.14 10.39
C ARG A 340 11.13 7.64 11.81
N GLU A 341 11.55 8.39 12.83
CA GLU A 341 11.48 7.95 14.25
C GLU A 341 10.07 7.60 14.69
N GLN A 342 9.05 8.27 14.13
CA GLN A 342 7.65 8.00 14.44
C GLN A 342 7.20 6.56 14.17
N TYR A 343 7.88 5.84 13.27
CA TYR A 343 7.57 4.45 12.93
C TYR A 343 8.32 3.44 13.81
N GLY A 344 9.23 3.91 14.66
CA GLY A 344 10.09 3.08 15.49
C GLY A 344 11.24 2.41 14.74
N SER A 345 12.01 1.57 15.44
CA SER A 345 13.19 0.89 14.91
C SER A 345 12.97 -0.61 14.70
N THR A 346 13.59 -1.14 13.65
CA THR A 346 13.62 -2.57 13.33
C THR A 346 15.04 -3.11 13.49
N PRO A 347 15.26 -4.21 14.24
CA PRO A 347 16.59 -4.78 14.36
C PRO A 347 17.03 -5.42 13.04
N LEU A 348 18.30 -5.22 12.65
CA LEU A 348 18.86 -5.75 11.40
C LEU A 348 19.75 -6.98 11.64
N LEU A 349 20.83 -6.80 12.42
CA LEU A 349 21.84 -7.84 12.69
C LEU A 349 21.74 -8.40 14.10
N GLN A 350 21.36 -7.59 15.08
CA GLN A 350 21.22 -8.00 16.48
C GLN A 350 20.07 -7.25 17.12
N GLY A 351 19.31 -7.93 17.97
CA GLY A 351 18.18 -7.35 18.68
C GLY A 351 17.31 -8.41 19.34
N VAL A 352 16.19 -7.98 19.91
CA VAL A 352 15.26 -8.89 20.59
C VAL A 352 14.45 -9.70 19.59
N SER A 353 14.18 -10.96 19.94
CA SER A 353 13.32 -11.85 19.18
C SER A 353 12.23 -12.46 20.05
N TYR A 354 11.27 -13.13 19.41
CA TYR A 354 10.20 -13.87 20.05
C TYR A 354 10.77 -15.09 20.76
N SER A 355 10.48 -15.22 22.05
CA SER A 355 10.82 -16.39 22.86
C SER A 355 9.66 -17.38 22.83
N ASP A 356 9.94 -18.59 22.34
CA ASP A 356 8.96 -19.67 22.28
C ASP A 356 8.58 -20.18 23.69
N GLU A 357 9.43 -19.99 24.69
CA GLU A 357 9.16 -20.33 26.11
C GLU A 357 8.17 -19.36 26.76
N THR A 358 8.35 -18.05 26.54
CA THR A 358 7.50 -17.02 27.14
C THR A 358 6.32 -16.62 26.27
N GLU A 359 6.31 -17.10 25.02
CA GLU A 359 5.40 -16.73 23.92
C GLU A 359 5.32 -15.21 23.69
N GLN A 360 6.44 -14.51 23.89
CA GLN A 360 6.52 -13.05 23.93
C GLN A 360 7.83 -12.52 23.37
N VAL A 361 7.82 -11.25 22.97
CA VAL A 361 9.05 -10.47 22.72
C VAL A 361 9.30 -9.58 23.95
N ASN A 362 10.30 -9.90 24.76
CA ASN A 362 10.65 -9.13 25.95
C ASN A 362 11.84 -8.19 25.70
N ARG A 363 11.59 -6.88 25.68
CA ARG A 363 12.68 -5.88 25.61
C ARG A 363 13.44 -5.66 26.93
N ARG A 364 12.88 -6.10 28.06
CA ARG A 364 13.43 -5.82 29.39
C ARG A 364 14.55 -6.75 29.80
N ASP A 365 14.58 -7.95 29.24
CA ASP A 365 15.52 -9.00 29.66
C ASP A 365 16.91 -8.78 29.05
N GLY A 366 17.06 -7.84 28.10
CA GLY A 366 18.34 -7.46 27.50
C GLY A 366 18.97 -8.53 26.59
N GLU A 367 18.42 -9.75 26.61
CA GLU A 367 18.84 -10.84 25.73
C GLU A 367 18.59 -10.47 24.26
N THR A 368 19.65 -10.51 23.48
CA THR A 368 19.60 -10.23 22.05
C THR A 368 20.01 -11.47 21.27
N THR A 369 19.33 -11.69 20.16
CA THR A 369 19.63 -12.77 19.22
C THR A 369 20.35 -12.18 18.01
N LEU A 370 21.25 -12.97 17.42
CA LEU A 370 21.80 -12.64 16.11
C LEU A 370 20.73 -12.88 15.04
N PHE A 371 20.53 -11.91 14.16
CA PHE A 371 19.57 -11.96 13.04
C PHE A 371 18.10 -12.19 13.46
N PRO A 372 17.53 -11.37 14.37
CA PRO A 372 16.15 -11.56 14.83
C PRO A 372 15.14 -11.20 13.73
N ARG A 373 14.09 -12.01 13.55
CA ARG A 373 13.05 -11.82 12.51
C ARG A 373 11.64 -11.77 13.10
N ARG A 374 11.42 -12.42 14.24
CA ARG A 374 10.19 -12.42 15.03
C ARG A 374 10.25 -11.32 16.13
N HIS A 375 10.52 -10.07 15.76
CA HIS A 375 10.91 -9.01 16.70
C HIS A 375 9.78 -8.08 17.19
N SER A 376 8.58 -8.17 16.63
CA SER A 376 7.50 -7.21 16.92
C SER A 376 6.97 -7.32 18.34
N ILE A 377 6.75 -6.19 19.02
CA ILE A 377 6.13 -6.14 20.35
C ILE A 377 4.59 -6.17 20.32
N ASP A 378 3.97 -6.11 19.13
CA ASP A 378 2.52 -6.22 18.99
C ASP A 378 2.03 -7.64 19.35
N PRO A 379 1.15 -7.81 20.36
CA PRO A 379 0.60 -9.11 20.74
C PRO A 379 -0.15 -9.83 19.60
N GLN A 380 -0.68 -9.11 18.61
CA GLN A 380 -1.32 -9.72 17.44
C GLN A 380 -0.30 -10.43 16.54
N HIS A 381 0.93 -9.91 16.46
CA HIS A 381 1.99 -10.53 15.67
C HIS A 381 2.51 -11.82 16.31
N TRP A 382 2.50 -11.90 17.64
CA TRP A 382 2.91 -13.10 18.39
C TRP A 382 2.08 -14.33 18.03
N GLN A 383 0.78 -14.16 17.74
CA GLN A 383 -0.11 -15.24 17.28
C GLN A 383 0.28 -15.81 15.90
N VAL A 384 1.04 -15.05 15.11
CA VAL A 384 1.62 -15.50 13.85
C VAL A 384 2.99 -16.09 14.09
N TYR A 385 3.82 -15.47 14.93
CA TYR A 385 5.16 -15.98 15.27
C TYR A 385 5.14 -17.37 15.87
N LYS A 386 4.15 -17.68 16.71
CA LYS A 386 3.95 -19.01 17.32
C LYS A 386 3.76 -20.16 16.31
N ARG A 387 3.56 -19.85 15.01
CA ARG A 387 3.42 -20.86 13.95
C ARG A 387 4.75 -21.29 13.34
N TYR A 388 5.85 -20.65 13.74
CA TYR A 388 7.19 -20.90 13.23
C TYR A 388 8.08 -21.30 14.40
N ASP A 389 8.90 -22.31 14.21
CA ASP A 389 9.82 -22.87 15.22
C ASP A 389 11.08 -22.00 15.38
N SER A 390 11.40 -21.13 14.42
CA SER A 390 12.58 -20.27 14.49
C SER A 390 12.49 -18.97 13.67
N ASP A 391 13.43 -18.05 13.93
CA ASP A 391 13.63 -16.84 13.12
C ASP A 391 14.01 -17.16 11.66
N LEU A 392 14.78 -18.22 11.43
CA LEU A 392 15.18 -18.64 10.08
C LEU A 392 14.00 -19.21 9.31
N GLU A 393 13.16 -20.02 9.95
CA GLU A 393 11.94 -20.53 9.32
C GLU A 393 10.98 -19.39 8.98
N PHE A 394 10.76 -18.45 9.91
CA PHE A 394 9.97 -17.24 9.63
C PHE A 394 10.57 -16.41 8.48
N PHE A 395 11.90 -16.29 8.43
CA PHE A 395 12.59 -15.62 7.33
C PHE A 395 12.32 -16.29 5.99
N PHE A 396 12.51 -17.60 5.88
CA PHE A 396 12.36 -18.30 4.60
C PHE A 396 10.91 -18.45 4.17
N GLU A 397 10.01 -18.83 5.08
CA GLU A 397 8.61 -19.09 4.72
C GLU A 397 7.78 -17.81 4.60
N TYR A 398 7.86 -16.91 5.60
CA TYR A 398 7.06 -15.70 5.60
C TYR A 398 7.75 -14.58 4.81
N GLN A 399 8.99 -14.22 5.16
CA GLN A 399 9.61 -13.03 4.59
C GLN A 399 10.10 -13.27 3.15
N VAL A 400 10.75 -14.39 2.85
CA VAL A 400 11.19 -14.71 1.49
C VAL A 400 10.04 -15.34 0.70
N GLY A 401 9.36 -16.35 1.24
CA GLY A 401 8.27 -17.06 0.57
C GLY A 401 7.04 -16.17 0.34
N TYR A 402 6.36 -15.79 1.43
CA TYR A 402 5.09 -15.07 1.37
C TYR A 402 5.25 -13.58 0.95
N MET A 403 6.30 -12.89 1.41
CA MET A 403 6.48 -11.45 1.15
C MET A 403 7.30 -11.12 -0.10
N TYR A 404 8.07 -12.05 -0.68
CA TYR A 404 8.83 -11.79 -1.91
C TYR A 404 8.50 -12.76 -3.06
N LEU A 405 8.76 -14.05 -2.90
CA LEU A 405 8.59 -15.05 -3.97
C LEU A 405 7.15 -15.09 -4.49
N ARG A 406 6.16 -14.93 -3.60
CA ARG A 406 4.75 -14.81 -4.01
C ARG A 406 4.53 -13.67 -5.01
N TYR A 407 5.03 -12.47 -4.73
CA TYR A 407 4.90 -11.32 -5.65
C TYR A 407 5.75 -11.47 -6.90
N PHE A 408 6.95 -12.04 -6.78
CA PHE A 408 7.77 -12.37 -7.93
C PHE A 408 7.01 -13.29 -8.90
N LEU A 409 6.37 -14.33 -8.39
CA LEU A 409 5.56 -15.25 -9.18
C LEU A 409 4.24 -14.64 -9.67
N TRP A 410 3.65 -13.66 -8.97
CA TRP A 410 2.53 -12.88 -9.51
C TRP A 410 2.87 -12.21 -10.84
N ASN A 411 4.12 -11.76 -10.99
CA ASN A 411 4.56 -11.01 -12.17
C ASN A 411 4.96 -11.92 -13.33
N PHE A 412 5.33 -13.19 -13.07
CA PHE A 412 5.92 -14.07 -14.09
C PHE A 412 5.27 -15.45 -14.24
N SER A 413 4.34 -15.82 -13.35
CA SER A 413 3.52 -17.04 -13.44
C SER A 413 2.02 -16.74 -13.52
N GLY A 414 1.54 -15.78 -12.72
CA GLY A 414 0.13 -15.40 -12.62
C GLY A 414 -0.32 -15.20 -11.17
N ARG A 415 -1.50 -14.60 -10.99
CA ARG A 415 -2.08 -14.24 -9.69
C ARG A 415 -3.51 -14.76 -9.57
N ALA A 416 -3.85 -15.32 -8.42
CA ALA A 416 -5.16 -15.96 -8.23
C ALA A 416 -6.33 -14.99 -8.03
N SER A 417 -6.07 -13.79 -7.50
CA SER A 417 -7.02 -12.68 -7.27
C SER A 417 -6.28 -11.45 -6.75
N ASP A 418 -6.93 -10.28 -6.73
CA ASP A 418 -6.46 -9.05 -6.06
C ASP A 418 -6.70 -9.01 -4.54
N VAL A 419 -7.20 -10.10 -3.94
CA VAL A 419 -7.44 -10.19 -2.50
C VAL A 419 -6.10 -10.28 -1.75
N GLN A 420 -5.92 -9.47 -0.70
CA GLN A 420 -4.73 -9.52 0.13
C GLN A 420 -4.44 -10.94 0.64
N GLY A 421 -3.20 -11.40 0.42
CA GLY A 421 -2.75 -12.75 0.69
C GLY A 421 -3.01 -13.75 -0.43
N ALA A 422 -3.44 -13.32 -1.63
CA ALA A 422 -3.68 -14.21 -2.75
C ALA A 422 -2.42 -14.99 -3.15
N PRO A 423 -2.52 -16.29 -3.43
CA PRO A 423 -1.40 -17.07 -3.94
C PRO A 423 -1.06 -16.67 -5.38
N TRP A 424 0.16 -16.99 -5.79
CA TRP A 424 0.50 -17.06 -7.22
C TRP A 424 -0.18 -18.28 -7.84
N MET A 425 -0.35 -18.25 -9.16
CA MET A 425 -0.90 -19.37 -9.93
C MET A 425 -0.24 -19.47 -11.30
N THR A 426 -0.39 -20.61 -11.97
CA THR A 426 0.19 -20.89 -13.28
C THR A 426 -0.85 -21.13 -14.36
N GLY A 427 -2.05 -21.56 -14.01
CA GLY A 427 -3.06 -22.07 -14.95
C GLY A 427 -2.96 -23.58 -15.19
N ILE A 428 -1.98 -24.25 -14.61
CA ILE A 428 -1.76 -25.69 -14.76
C ILE A 428 -2.36 -26.39 -13.53
N PRO A 429 -3.46 -27.17 -13.65
CA PRO A 429 -4.18 -27.70 -12.50
C PRO A 429 -3.33 -28.53 -11.53
N GLY A 430 -2.33 -29.25 -12.04
CA GLY A 430 -1.41 -30.03 -11.21
C GLY A 430 -0.48 -29.18 -10.32
N LEU A 431 -0.15 -27.95 -10.74
CA LEU A 431 0.73 -27.03 -10.02
C LEU A 431 -0.04 -26.02 -9.16
N ASP A 432 -1.33 -25.84 -9.42
CA ASP A 432 -2.18 -24.84 -8.76
C ASP A 432 -3.07 -25.42 -7.65
N GLN A 433 -2.70 -26.56 -7.06
CA GLN A 433 -3.50 -27.23 -6.01
C GLN A 433 -3.69 -26.37 -4.75
N HIS A 434 -2.79 -25.43 -4.48
CA HIS A 434 -2.88 -24.46 -3.38
C HIS A 434 -3.84 -23.29 -3.66
N VAL A 435 -4.35 -23.16 -4.89
CA VAL A 435 -5.20 -22.06 -5.34
C VAL A 435 -6.67 -22.42 -5.14
N LYS A 436 -7.47 -21.48 -4.63
CA LYS A 436 -8.92 -21.67 -4.50
C LYS A 436 -9.60 -21.74 -5.87
N PRO A 437 -10.71 -22.50 -6.01
CA PRO A 437 -11.45 -22.60 -7.27
C PRO A 437 -11.95 -21.25 -7.78
N ALA A 438 -11.92 -21.03 -9.11
CA ALA A 438 -12.41 -19.79 -9.72
C ALA A 438 -13.90 -19.51 -9.45
N SER A 439 -14.69 -20.55 -9.13
CA SER A 439 -16.10 -20.41 -8.72
C SER A 439 -16.32 -19.58 -7.45
N THR A 440 -15.26 -19.25 -6.71
CA THR A 440 -15.33 -18.32 -5.57
C THR A 440 -15.37 -16.83 -5.98
N LEU A 441 -15.05 -16.51 -7.24
CA LEU A 441 -15.05 -15.15 -7.79
C LEU A 441 -16.45 -14.82 -8.33
N ARG A 442 -17.05 -13.72 -7.86
CA ARG A 442 -18.50 -13.45 -8.02
C ARG A 442 -18.80 -12.32 -8.98
N THR A 443 -17.89 -11.37 -9.13
CA THR A 443 -18.06 -10.17 -9.98
C THR A 443 -17.07 -10.16 -11.13
N PRO A 444 -17.34 -9.41 -12.22
CA PRO A 444 -16.36 -9.21 -13.28
C PRO A 444 -15.02 -8.74 -12.74
N SER A 445 -14.97 -7.73 -11.85
CA SER A 445 -13.70 -7.28 -11.28
C SER A 445 -12.97 -8.37 -10.47
N GLU A 446 -13.67 -9.26 -9.77
CA GLU A 446 -13.01 -10.40 -9.09
C GLU A 446 -12.43 -11.39 -10.10
N LYS A 447 -13.09 -11.60 -11.25
CA LYS A 447 -12.61 -12.49 -12.31
C LYS A 447 -11.44 -11.88 -13.08
N GLU A 448 -11.51 -10.61 -13.45
CA GLU A 448 -10.43 -9.88 -14.12
C GLU A 448 -9.15 -9.86 -13.28
N SER A 449 -9.25 -9.83 -11.94
CA SER A 449 -8.08 -9.85 -11.06
C SER A 449 -7.29 -11.17 -11.02
N ARG A 450 -7.77 -12.20 -11.73
CA ARG A 450 -7.15 -13.51 -11.83
C ARG A 450 -6.42 -13.61 -13.16
N ASN A 451 -5.08 -13.61 -13.09
CA ASN A 451 -4.21 -13.60 -14.26
C ASN A 451 -3.42 -14.91 -14.35
N VAL A 452 -3.26 -15.45 -15.55
CA VAL A 452 -2.65 -16.77 -15.81
C VAL A 452 -1.63 -16.66 -16.92
N TYR A 453 -0.33 -16.90 -16.65
CA TYR A 453 0.72 -16.79 -17.68
C TYR A 453 1.38 -18.12 -18.07
N PHE A 454 0.90 -19.26 -17.56
CA PHE A 454 1.47 -20.60 -17.81
C PHE A 454 2.96 -20.72 -17.46
N ALA A 455 3.46 -19.85 -16.57
CA ALA A 455 4.88 -19.68 -16.25
C ALA A 455 5.79 -19.40 -17.47
N LEU A 456 5.25 -19.03 -18.63
CA LEU A 456 6.04 -18.73 -19.83
C LEU A 456 7.02 -17.57 -19.61
N PRO A 457 6.64 -16.43 -18.99
CA PRO A 457 7.58 -15.35 -18.69
C PRO A 457 8.68 -15.82 -17.73
N LEU A 458 8.34 -16.60 -16.70
CA LEU A 458 9.29 -17.16 -15.74
C LEU A 458 10.32 -18.06 -16.44
N LEU A 459 9.87 -19.03 -17.24
CA LEU A 459 10.74 -19.97 -17.95
C LEU A 459 11.65 -19.25 -18.95
N LEU A 460 11.10 -18.29 -19.70
CA LEU A 460 11.89 -17.48 -20.64
C LEU A 460 12.94 -16.63 -19.93
N GLY A 461 12.61 -16.04 -18.78
CA GLY A 461 13.55 -15.30 -17.94
C GLY A 461 14.64 -16.18 -17.34
N LEU A 462 14.31 -17.38 -16.86
CA LEU A 462 15.31 -18.35 -16.36
C LEU A 462 16.27 -18.81 -17.48
N PHE A 463 15.73 -19.13 -18.66
CA PHE A 463 16.54 -19.43 -19.84
C PHE A 463 17.44 -18.25 -20.21
N GLY A 464 16.89 -17.03 -20.21
CA GLY A 464 17.65 -15.81 -20.49
C GLY A 464 18.74 -15.51 -19.47
N ALA A 465 18.52 -15.83 -18.20
CA ALA A 465 19.55 -15.73 -17.16
C ALA A 465 20.69 -16.71 -17.46
N PHE A 466 20.38 -17.99 -17.68
CA PHE A 466 21.37 -19.01 -18.07
C PHE A 466 22.14 -18.61 -19.33
N TYR A 467 21.43 -18.16 -20.37
CA TYR A 467 22.02 -17.72 -21.63
C TYR A 467 22.91 -16.48 -21.46
N HIS A 468 22.52 -15.52 -20.61
CA HIS A 468 23.37 -14.37 -20.31
C HIS A 468 24.65 -14.80 -19.58
N PHE A 469 24.57 -15.69 -18.59
CA PHE A 469 25.74 -16.19 -17.87
C PHE A 469 26.72 -16.95 -18.77
N SER A 470 26.22 -17.70 -19.77
CA SER A 470 27.09 -18.41 -20.72
C SER A 470 27.77 -17.49 -21.72
N ARG A 471 27.18 -16.34 -22.06
CA ARG A 471 27.74 -15.38 -23.04
C ARG A 471 28.57 -14.26 -22.42
N ASP A 472 28.13 -13.65 -21.31
CA ASP A 472 28.86 -12.60 -20.57
C ASP A 472 28.56 -12.68 -19.06
N TRP A 473 29.26 -13.59 -18.39
CA TRP A 473 29.09 -13.83 -16.95
C TRP A 473 29.32 -12.58 -16.08
N ARG A 474 30.13 -11.60 -16.53
CA ARG A 474 30.44 -10.39 -15.74
C ARG A 474 29.22 -9.48 -15.62
N ARG A 475 28.54 -9.26 -16.75
CA ARG A 475 27.32 -8.43 -16.79
C ARG A 475 26.13 -9.21 -16.26
N ALA A 476 26.08 -10.52 -16.51
CA ALA A 476 25.09 -11.40 -15.90
C ALA A 476 25.17 -11.39 -14.38
N PHE A 477 26.38 -11.46 -13.80
CA PHE A 477 26.58 -11.37 -12.35
C PHE A 477 26.22 -9.98 -11.81
N SER A 478 26.59 -8.91 -12.50
CA SER A 478 26.19 -7.55 -12.12
C SER A 478 24.66 -7.41 -12.06
N LEU A 479 23.97 -7.92 -13.09
CA LEU A 479 22.51 -7.93 -13.17
C LEU A 479 21.87 -8.83 -12.09
N PHE A 480 22.49 -9.96 -11.77
CA PHE A 480 22.08 -10.80 -10.64
C PHE A 480 22.17 -10.05 -9.31
N VAL A 481 23.24 -9.28 -9.08
CA VAL A 481 23.36 -8.46 -7.87
C VAL A 481 22.28 -7.37 -7.83
N LEU A 482 21.96 -6.75 -8.96
CA LEU A 482 20.82 -5.82 -9.04
C LEU A 482 19.51 -6.52 -8.65
N PHE A 483 19.21 -7.66 -9.27
CA PHE A 483 18.03 -8.49 -8.97
C PHE A 483 17.95 -8.88 -7.49
N PHE A 484 19.07 -9.32 -6.92
CA PHE A 484 19.15 -9.78 -5.54
C PHE A 484 18.93 -8.64 -4.54
N VAL A 485 19.66 -7.52 -4.69
CA VAL A 485 19.60 -6.39 -3.76
C VAL A 485 18.25 -5.69 -3.81
N THR A 486 17.65 -5.56 -5.00
CA THR A 486 16.30 -4.98 -5.19
C THR A 486 15.15 -5.95 -4.90
N GLY A 487 15.46 -7.18 -4.51
CA GLY A 487 14.50 -8.21 -4.11
C GLY A 487 14.73 -8.65 -2.66
N ILE A 488 15.50 -9.72 -2.49
CA ILE A 488 15.82 -10.30 -1.17
C ILE A 488 16.58 -9.32 -0.27
N GLY A 489 17.43 -8.45 -0.83
CA GLY A 489 18.13 -7.42 -0.06
C GLY A 489 17.17 -6.48 0.69
N ILE A 490 16.05 -6.11 0.06
CA ILE A 490 15.00 -5.30 0.69
C ILE A 490 14.34 -6.05 1.84
N ILE A 491 14.09 -7.36 1.69
CA ILE A 491 13.52 -8.20 2.76
C ILE A 491 14.43 -8.22 4.00
N ILE A 492 15.73 -8.42 3.79
CA ILE A 492 16.72 -8.44 4.88
C ILE A 492 16.72 -7.10 5.61
N TYR A 493 16.70 -6.00 4.85
CA TYR A 493 16.75 -4.63 5.37
C TYR A 493 15.48 -4.22 6.12
N LEU A 494 14.30 -4.41 5.50
CA LEU A 494 13.03 -3.97 6.09
C LEU A 494 12.59 -4.83 7.28
N ASN A 495 13.08 -6.07 7.36
CA ASN A 495 12.73 -7.04 8.41
C ASN A 495 11.23 -7.04 8.76
N GLN A 496 10.40 -7.20 7.72
CA GLN A 496 8.97 -6.96 7.77
C GLN A 496 8.26 -7.88 8.77
N THR A 497 7.35 -7.30 9.55
CA THR A 497 6.50 -8.02 10.51
C THR A 497 5.28 -8.64 9.82
N PRO A 498 4.59 -9.59 10.49
CA PRO A 498 3.29 -10.08 10.05
C PRO A 498 2.22 -8.98 9.94
N MET A 499 1.07 -9.34 9.38
CA MET A 499 -0.14 -8.49 9.33
C MET A 499 0.08 -7.11 8.70
N GLN A 500 0.80 -7.06 7.58
CA GLN A 500 0.95 -5.84 6.79
C GLN A 500 -0.43 -5.25 6.40
N PRO A 501 -0.59 -3.91 6.39
CA PRO A 501 -1.88 -3.27 6.14
C PRO A 501 -2.38 -3.42 4.70
N ARG A 502 -1.46 -3.64 3.75
CA ARG A 502 -1.74 -3.91 2.33
C ARG A 502 -0.64 -4.75 1.71
N GLU A 503 -0.87 -5.21 0.49
CA GLU A 503 0.17 -5.84 -0.33
C GLU A 503 1.30 -4.83 -0.63
N ARG A 504 2.56 -5.31 -0.63
CA ARG A 504 3.78 -4.49 -0.76
C ARG A 504 4.58 -4.80 -2.02
N HIS A 505 3.95 -5.40 -3.02
CA HIS A 505 4.59 -5.85 -4.27
C HIS A 505 5.33 -4.71 -5.01
N TYR A 506 4.85 -3.47 -4.91
CA TYR A 506 5.49 -2.28 -5.47
C TYR A 506 6.91 -2.01 -4.95
N SER A 507 7.26 -2.47 -3.74
CA SER A 507 8.61 -2.28 -3.18
C SER A 507 9.69 -3.09 -3.92
N TYR A 508 9.31 -4.14 -4.66
CA TYR A 508 10.23 -5.07 -5.31
C TYR A 508 10.28 -4.89 -6.84
N VAL A 509 9.68 -3.83 -7.38
CA VAL A 509 9.64 -3.55 -8.82
C VAL A 509 11.06 -3.51 -9.44
N GLY A 510 12.07 -3.09 -8.67
CA GLY A 510 13.47 -3.13 -9.12
C GLY A 510 13.97 -4.53 -9.49
N SER A 511 13.55 -5.58 -8.75
CA SER A 511 13.94 -6.95 -9.08
C SER A 511 13.12 -7.49 -10.25
N PHE A 512 11.86 -7.08 -10.38
CA PHE A 512 11.02 -7.43 -11.54
C PHE A 512 11.55 -6.79 -12.83
N PHE A 513 12.05 -5.55 -12.74
CA PHE A 513 12.79 -4.89 -13.81
C PHE A 513 14.01 -5.70 -14.21
N ALA A 514 14.88 -6.04 -13.25
CA ALA A 514 16.09 -6.82 -13.54
C ALA A 514 15.78 -8.18 -14.17
N PHE A 515 14.76 -8.89 -13.68
CA PHE A 515 14.35 -10.18 -14.23
C PHE A 515 13.78 -10.05 -15.66
N SER A 516 13.03 -8.98 -15.95
CA SER A 516 12.49 -8.73 -17.29
C SER A 516 13.57 -8.46 -18.32
N LEU A 517 14.74 -7.96 -17.91
CA LEU A 517 15.91 -7.87 -18.80
C LEU A 517 16.36 -9.27 -19.25
N TRP A 518 16.32 -10.28 -18.36
CA TRP A 518 16.59 -11.65 -18.75
C TRP A 518 15.49 -12.26 -19.61
N ILE A 519 14.22 -11.92 -19.43
CA ILE A 519 13.15 -12.34 -20.35
C ILE A 519 13.49 -11.91 -21.79
N GLY A 520 13.91 -10.66 -21.98
CA GLY A 520 14.36 -10.18 -23.29
C GLY A 520 15.60 -10.91 -23.81
N ILE A 521 16.63 -11.11 -22.98
CA ILE A 521 17.83 -11.86 -23.37
C ILE A 521 17.47 -13.30 -23.77
N GLY A 522 16.54 -13.95 -23.05
CA GLY A 522 16.02 -15.27 -23.36
C GLY A 522 15.32 -15.31 -24.72
N ALA A 523 14.45 -14.34 -25.01
CA ALA A 523 13.80 -14.22 -26.31
C ALA A 523 14.82 -14.12 -27.46
N GLY A 524 15.86 -13.30 -27.29
CA GLY A 524 16.94 -13.21 -28.28
C GLY A 524 17.78 -14.47 -28.38
N GLY A 525 18.00 -15.18 -27.26
CA GLY A 525 18.66 -16.47 -27.25
C GLY A 525 17.93 -17.49 -28.12
N ILE A 526 16.60 -17.56 -28.03
CA ILE A 526 15.78 -18.43 -28.89
C ILE A 526 15.92 -18.02 -30.37
N VAL A 527 15.78 -16.73 -30.68
CA VAL A 527 15.93 -16.23 -32.06
C VAL A 527 17.33 -16.49 -32.61
N GLN A 528 18.36 -16.34 -31.78
CA GLN A 528 19.75 -16.61 -32.13
C GLN A 528 19.98 -18.11 -32.41
N MET A 529 19.41 -19.00 -31.60
CA MET A 529 19.47 -20.45 -31.83
C MET A 529 18.77 -20.87 -33.12
N VAL A 530 17.61 -20.25 -33.43
CA VAL A 530 16.93 -20.47 -34.70
C VAL A 530 17.76 -19.97 -35.87
N TYR A 531 18.38 -18.78 -35.76
CA TYR A 531 19.28 -18.28 -36.78
C TYR A 531 20.45 -19.24 -37.03
N GLU A 532 21.11 -19.70 -35.97
CA GLU A 532 22.24 -20.61 -36.05
C GLU A 532 21.88 -21.95 -36.71
N SER A 533 20.63 -22.44 -36.54
CA SER A 533 20.19 -23.70 -37.15
C SER A 533 19.76 -23.60 -38.62
N ILE A 534 19.41 -22.40 -39.10
CA ILE A 534 18.88 -22.20 -40.47
C ILE A 534 19.82 -21.40 -41.39
N GLN A 535 20.86 -20.76 -40.86
CA GLN A 535 21.70 -19.82 -41.62
C GLN A 535 22.42 -20.46 -42.83
N GLU A 536 22.68 -21.77 -42.79
CA GLU A 536 23.33 -22.52 -43.89
C GLU A 536 22.32 -23.15 -44.86
N THR A 537 21.07 -23.33 -44.42
CA THR A 537 20.06 -24.14 -45.13
C THR A 537 19.06 -23.29 -45.92
N LEU A 538 18.72 -22.10 -45.41
CA LEU A 538 17.67 -21.25 -45.98
C LEU A 538 18.23 -20.03 -46.70
N SER A 539 17.48 -19.52 -47.67
CA SER A 539 17.79 -18.24 -48.33
C SER A 539 17.62 -17.06 -47.36
N ASN A 540 18.32 -15.94 -47.62
CA ASN A 540 18.26 -14.75 -46.75
C ASN A 540 16.84 -14.25 -46.44
N THR A 541 15.93 -14.31 -47.43
CA THR A 541 14.53 -13.92 -47.26
C THR A 541 13.79 -14.89 -46.35
N ALA A 542 13.99 -16.21 -46.54
CA ALA A 542 13.38 -17.23 -45.69
C ALA A 542 13.94 -17.19 -44.26
N GLN A 543 15.25 -16.93 -44.09
CA GLN A 543 15.86 -16.68 -42.79
C GLN A 543 15.19 -15.50 -42.09
N MET A 544 15.08 -14.36 -42.75
CA MET A 544 14.42 -13.17 -42.18
C MET A 544 12.99 -13.47 -41.74
N ALA A 545 12.20 -14.15 -42.60
CA ALA A 545 10.83 -14.52 -42.28
C ALA A 545 10.76 -15.44 -41.05
N SER A 546 11.62 -16.45 -40.96
CA SER A 546 11.69 -17.37 -39.81
C SER A 546 12.07 -16.65 -38.52
N LEU A 547 13.02 -15.72 -38.55
CA LEU A 547 13.44 -14.97 -37.37
C LEU A 547 12.38 -13.98 -36.89
N LEU A 548 11.76 -13.23 -37.80
CA LEU A 548 10.66 -12.34 -37.47
C LEU A 548 9.43 -13.13 -36.99
N GLY A 549 9.12 -14.26 -37.62
CA GLY A 549 8.07 -15.17 -37.20
C GLY A 549 8.32 -15.72 -35.79
N THR A 550 9.54 -16.16 -35.49
CA THR A 550 9.93 -16.64 -34.15
C THR A 550 9.81 -15.52 -33.12
N GLY A 551 10.32 -14.32 -33.43
CA GLY A 551 10.20 -13.16 -32.56
C GLY A 551 8.76 -12.77 -32.27
N LEU A 552 7.90 -12.80 -33.29
CA LEU A 552 6.46 -12.54 -33.15
C LEU A 552 5.77 -13.60 -32.30
N LEU A 553 6.08 -14.89 -32.50
CA LEU A 553 5.52 -15.97 -31.68
C LEU A 553 5.89 -15.81 -30.21
N VAL A 554 7.16 -15.54 -29.90
CA VAL A 554 7.61 -15.28 -28.52
C VAL A 554 6.95 -14.02 -27.95
N PHE A 555 6.80 -12.97 -28.76
CA PHE A 555 6.12 -11.75 -28.37
C PHE A 555 4.64 -12.01 -28.01
N LEU A 556 3.90 -12.72 -28.86
CA LEU A 556 2.49 -13.02 -28.60
C LEU A 556 2.33 -13.96 -27.38
N ALA A 557 3.22 -14.96 -27.24
CA ALA A 557 3.15 -15.93 -26.16
C ALA A 557 3.48 -15.37 -24.77
N VAL A 558 4.36 -14.36 -24.69
CA VAL A 558 4.80 -13.79 -23.41
C VAL A 558 4.20 -12.38 -23.20
N PRO A 559 4.77 -11.29 -23.74
CA PRO A 559 4.20 -9.96 -23.49
C PRO A 559 2.78 -9.76 -24.02
N GLY A 560 2.43 -10.35 -25.17
CA GLY A 560 1.08 -10.24 -25.74
C GLY A 560 0.03 -10.88 -24.84
N TRP A 561 0.30 -12.10 -24.37
CA TRP A 561 -0.57 -12.81 -23.43
C TRP A 561 -0.66 -12.11 -22.07
N MET A 562 0.47 -11.66 -21.51
CA MET A 562 0.47 -10.86 -20.27
C MET A 562 -0.34 -9.57 -20.41
N ALA A 563 -0.27 -8.89 -21.56
CA ALA A 563 -1.04 -7.68 -21.81
C ALA A 563 -2.55 -7.97 -21.77
N LEU A 564 -3.00 -9.04 -22.41
CA LEU A 564 -4.40 -9.45 -22.44
C LEU A 564 -4.91 -9.82 -21.04
N GLU A 565 -4.13 -10.59 -20.29
CA GLU A 565 -4.50 -11.04 -18.94
C GLU A 565 -4.52 -9.90 -17.91
N ASN A 566 -3.72 -8.84 -18.09
CA ASN A 566 -3.58 -7.76 -17.11
C ASN A 566 -4.30 -6.46 -17.49
N TYR A 567 -4.84 -6.33 -18.71
CA TYR A 567 -5.47 -5.07 -19.13
C TYR A 567 -6.69 -4.74 -18.27
N GLY A 568 -7.59 -5.72 -18.08
CA GLY A 568 -8.84 -5.52 -17.36
C GLY A 568 -8.64 -5.10 -15.90
N ASP A 569 -7.67 -5.69 -15.18
CA ASP A 569 -7.44 -5.39 -13.77
C ASP A 569 -6.46 -4.24 -13.49
N HIS A 570 -5.90 -3.65 -14.55
CA HIS A 570 -5.06 -2.44 -14.48
C HIS A 570 -5.73 -1.20 -15.06
N ASP A 571 -6.84 -1.34 -15.77
CA ASP A 571 -7.64 -0.21 -16.23
C ASP A 571 -8.31 0.54 -15.07
N ARG A 572 -7.94 1.81 -14.90
CA ARG A 572 -8.48 2.71 -13.89
C ARG A 572 -9.18 3.92 -14.49
N SER A 573 -9.28 4.00 -15.82
CA SER A 573 -9.78 5.17 -16.56
C SER A 573 -11.15 5.65 -16.09
N GLU A 574 -12.00 4.72 -15.64
CA GLU A 574 -13.37 4.99 -15.20
C GLU A 574 -13.59 4.82 -13.68
N ASN A 575 -12.52 4.79 -12.88
CA ASN A 575 -12.61 4.59 -11.43
C ASN A 575 -12.57 5.91 -10.64
N TYR A 576 -13.72 6.33 -10.13
CA TYR A 576 -13.93 7.56 -9.34
C TYR A 576 -14.16 7.31 -7.84
N VAL A 577 -14.05 6.06 -7.38
CA VAL A 577 -14.46 5.64 -6.04
C VAL A 577 -13.82 6.47 -4.92
N PRO A 578 -12.49 6.70 -4.89
CA PRO A 578 -11.87 7.41 -3.76
C PRO A 578 -12.33 8.86 -3.67
N ARG A 579 -12.48 9.55 -4.81
CA ARG A 579 -12.98 10.93 -4.89
C ARG A 579 -14.43 11.02 -4.41
N ASP A 580 -15.31 10.16 -4.94
CA ASP A 580 -16.73 10.15 -4.55
C ASP A 580 -16.92 9.77 -3.08
N TYR A 581 -16.12 8.81 -2.58
CA TYR A 581 -16.15 8.42 -1.18
C TYR A 581 -15.80 9.58 -0.25
N ALA A 582 -14.74 10.32 -0.57
CA ALA A 582 -14.34 11.52 0.18
C ALA A 582 -15.42 12.62 0.12
N TYR A 583 -16.00 12.86 -1.06
CA TYR A 583 -17.05 13.86 -1.25
C TYR A 583 -18.28 13.54 -0.41
N ASN A 584 -18.73 12.29 -0.44
CA ASN A 584 -19.88 11.81 0.33
C ASN A 584 -19.62 11.95 1.84
N MET A 585 -18.39 11.69 2.29
CA MET A 585 -18.01 11.84 3.69
C MET A 585 -17.93 13.30 4.14
N LEU A 586 -17.33 14.22 3.37
CA LEU A 586 -17.31 15.66 3.72
C LEU A 586 -18.72 16.25 3.71
N SER A 587 -19.52 15.92 2.70
CA SER A 587 -20.92 16.39 2.58
C SER A 587 -21.81 15.87 3.71
N SER A 588 -21.35 14.85 4.44
CA SER A 588 -22.05 14.29 5.59
C SER A 588 -21.83 15.06 6.89
N VAL A 589 -20.94 16.05 6.94
CA VAL A 589 -20.56 16.79 8.16
C VAL A 589 -21.27 18.16 8.18
N ALA A 590 -21.73 18.64 9.34
CA ALA A 590 -22.26 20.01 9.48
C ALA A 590 -21.16 21.07 9.29
N GLU A 591 -21.55 22.33 9.11
CA GLU A 591 -20.63 23.46 9.00
C GLU A 591 -19.69 23.54 10.23
N ASP A 592 -18.42 23.88 9.99
CA ASP A 592 -17.35 23.96 11.01
C ASP A 592 -17.14 22.68 11.84
N GLY A 593 -17.57 21.52 11.31
CA GLY A 593 -17.49 20.25 12.01
C GLY A 593 -16.06 19.69 12.12
N ILE A 594 -15.77 19.02 13.23
CA ILE A 594 -14.55 18.22 13.42
C ILE A 594 -14.84 16.77 13.04
N LEU A 595 -14.13 16.23 12.05
CA LEU A 595 -14.29 14.85 11.57
C LEU A 595 -13.09 13.98 11.95
N PHE A 596 -13.27 13.04 12.86
CA PHE A 596 -12.27 12.01 13.14
C PHE A 596 -12.28 10.91 12.08
N THR A 597 -11.13 10.68 11.46
CA THR A 597 -10.86 9.60 10.51
C THR A 597 -9.88 8.59 11.09
N ASN A 598 -9.70 7.43 10.45
CA ASN A 598 -8.91 6.34 11.02
C ASN A 598 -7.50 6.22 10.41
N GLY A 599 -7.32 6.46 9.10
CA GLY A 599 -6.05 6.23 8.42
C GLY A 599 -5.99 6.77 6.98
N ASP A 600 -5.20 6.13 6.14
CA ASP A 600 -4.85 6.68 4.82
C ASP A 600 -6.05 6.72 3.86
N ASN A 601 -6.85 5.65 3.81
CA ASN A 601 -7.92 5.47 2.82
C ASN A 601 -9.15 6.37 3.04
N ASP A 602 -9.38 6.85 4.25
CA ASP A 602 -10.37 7.90 4.51
C ASP A 602 -9.71 9.28 4.50
N THR A 603 -8.57 9.49 5.16
CA THR A 603 -7.96 10.83 5.31
C THR A 603 -7.42 11.43 4.00
N TYR A 604 -6.62 10.69 3.23
CA TYR A 604 -5.87 11.29 2.12
C TYR A 604 -6.75 11.73 0.94
N PRO A 605 -7.80 10.98 0.56
CA PRO A 605 -8.78 11.49 -0.40
C PRO A 605 -9.53 12.74 0.08
N LEU A 606 -9.77 12.90 1.39
CA LEU A 606 -10.39 14.12 1.95
C LEU A 606 -9.46 15.32 1.83
N TRP A 607 -8.19 15.15 2.19
CA TRP A 607 -7.18 16.20 2.04
C TRP A 607 -7.01 16.62 0.58
N TYR A 608 -7.03 15.68 -0.36
CA TYR A 608 -7.06 16.00 -1.79
C TYR A 608 -8.24 16.90 -2.15
N LEU A 609 -9.47 16.51 -1.77
CA LEU A 609 -10.66 17.31 -2.08
C LEU A 609 -10.63 18.71 -1.48
N GLN A 610 -10.16 18.84 -0.23
CA GLN A 610 -10.08 20.15 0.44
C GLN A 610 -8.99 21.04 -0.17
N THR A 611 -7.82 20.46 -0.47
CA THR A 611 -6.67 21.24 -0.97
C THR A 611 -6.82 21.61 -2.44
N VAL A 612 -7.25 20.66 -3.28
CA VAL A 612 -7.20 20.78 -4.74
C VAL A 612 -8.53 21.25 -5.30
N GLU A 613 -9.64 20.68 -4.81
CA GLU A 613 -10.98 20.97 -5.34
C GLU A 613 -11.78 21.95 -4.47
N GLY A 614 -11.23 22.41 -3.35
CA GLY A 614 -11.86 23.40 -2.47
C GLY A 614 -13.15 22.93 -1.78
N VAL A 615 -13.37 21.62 -1.67
CA VAL A 615 -14.63 21.08 -1.13
C VAL A 615 -14.60 21.10 0.39
N ARG A 616 -15.58 21.77 1.02
CA ARG A 616 -15.80 21.77 2.48
C ARG A 616 -14.53 22.11 3.27
N GLN A 617 -13.92 23.24 2.93
CA GLN A 617 -12.73 23.78 3.62
C GLN A 617 -13.03 24.23 5.06
N ASP A 618 -14.31 24.36 5.42
CA ASP A 618 -14.81 24.60 6.78
C ASP A 618 -14.65 23.38 7.72
N VAL A 619 -14.60 22.15 7.18
CA VAL A 619 -14.53 20.92 7.98
C VAL A 619 -13.11 20.60 8.40
N ARG A 620 -12.84 20.39 9.69
CA ARG A 620 -11.52 19.92 10.15
C ARG A 620 -11.43 18.40 10.13
N VAL A 621 -10.59 17.85 9.25
CA VAL A 621 -10.26 16.41 9.22
C VAL A 621 -9.16 16.10 10.24
N VAL A 622 -9.42 15.15 11.14
CA VAL A 622 -8.49 14.72 12.20
C VAL A 622 -8.21 13.22 12.10
N ASN A 623 -7.00 12.86 11.66
CA ASN A 623 -6.59 11.46 11.54
C ASN A 623 -6.19 10.90 12.92
N LEU A 624 -6.93 9.91 13.42
CA LEU A 624 -6.69 9.30 14.72
C LEU A 624 -5.37 8.51 14.82
N SER A 625 -4.82 8.05 13.70
CA SER A 625 -3.49 7.42 13.69
C SER A 625 -2.40 8.47 13.94
N LEU A 626 -2.49 9.63 13.26
CA LEU A 626 -1.59 10.77 13.47
C LEU A 626 -1.81 11.44 14.83
N LEU A 627 -3.03 11.44 15.38
CA LEU A 627 -3.35 11.99 16.71
C LEU A 627 -2.64 11.26 17.87
N ASN A 628 -1.87 10.21 17.57
CA ASN A 628 -0.95 9.61 18.52
C ASN A 628 0.40 10.31 18.64
N THR A 629 0.74 11.20 17.71
CA THR A 629 1.99 11.96 17.70
C THR A 629 1.77 13.33 18.35
N LYS A 630 2.84 13.87 18.98
CA LYS A 630 2.75 15.14 19.70
C LYS A 630 2.69 16.34 18.75
N TRP A 631 3.48 16.31 17.67
CA TRP A 631 3.50 17.34 16.63
C TRP A 631 2.08 17.59 16.08
N TYR A 632 1.33 16.54 15.76
CA TYR A 632 0.00 16.69 15.17
C TYR A 632 -1.01 17.26 16.16
N VAL A 633 -0.87 16.97 17.46
CA VAL A 633 -1.70 17.57 18.51
C VAL A 633 -1.41 19.07 18.65
N ARG A 634 -0.14 19.49 18.53
CA ARG A 634 0.25 20.92 18.55
C ARG A 634 -0.28 21.64 17.30
N HIS A 635 -0.05 21.07 16.12
CA HIS A 635 -0.53 21.59 14.85
C HIS A 635 -2.04 21.85 14.88
N LEU A 636 -2.83 20.84 15.27
CA LEU A 636 -4.28 20.98 15.36
C LEU A 636 -4.75 22.01 16.39
N LYS A 637 -3.97 22.22 17.45
CA LYS A 637 -4.30 23.17 18.53
C LYS A 637 -4.02 24.61 18.13
N ASN A 638 -2.92 24.85 17.42
CA ASN A 638 -2.39 26.18 17.18
C ASN A 638 -2.77 26.71 15.78
N GLU A 639 -2.84 25.83 14.79
CA GLU A 639 -2.90 26.24 13.38
C GLU A 639 -4.30 26.10 12.77
N ALA A 640 -4.70 27.16 12.06
CA ALA A 640 -5.85 27.13 11.17
C ALA A 640 -5.55 26.23 9.96
N ALA A 641 -6.57 25.59 9.38
CA ALA A 641 -6.44 24.85 8.14
C ALA A 641 -7.58 25.25 7.22
N TYR A 642 -7.22 25.91 6.13
CA TYR A 642 -8.17 26.50 5.19
C TYR A 642 -9.11 27.49 5.93
N GLU A 643 -10.42 27.21 5.97
CA GLU A 643 -11.44 28.03 6.64
C GLU A 643 -11.73 27.57 8.08
N SER A 644 -11.18 26.41 8.50
CA SER A 644 -11.36 25.91 9.86
C SER A 644 -10.40 26.58 10.84
N GLU A 645 -10.96 27.19 11.87
CA GLU A 645 -10.23 27.64 13.06
C GLU A 645 -9.53 26.49 13.81
N PRO A 646 -8.48 26.79 14.60
CA PRO A 646 -7.78 25.81 15.43
C PRO A 646 -8.72 25.02 16.35
N LEU A 647 -8.34 23.79 16.67
CA LEU A 647 -9.19 22.88 17.42
C LEU A 647 -9.22 23.22 18.92
N PRO A 648 -10.36 22.95 19.61
CA PRO A 648 -10.55 23.27 21.03
C PRO A 648 -9.80 22.30 21.97
N ILE A 649 -8.49 22.16 21.79
CA ILE A 649 -7.60 21.35 22.61
C ILE A 649 -7.14 22.20 23.80
N SER A 650 -7.72 21.93 24.97
CA SER A 650 -7.47 22.73 26.18
C SER A 650 -6.15 22.40 26.90
N MET A 651 -5.31 21.57 26.30
CA MET A 651 -4.09 21.05 26.93
C MET A 651 -2.96 22.09 26.84
N SER A 652 -2.17 22.27 27.90
CA SER A 652 -0.95 23.09 27.83
C SER A 652 0.15 22.37 27.03
N ALA A 653 1.19 23.10 26.59
CA ALA A 653 2.34 22.51 25.89
C ALA A 653 2.99 21.38 26.72
N GLU A 654 3.22 21.62 28.02
CA GLU A 654 3.77 20.61 28.95
C GLU A 654 2.89 19.36 29.07
N GLN A 655 1.56 19.52 29.02
CA GLN A 655 0.63 18.39 29.03
C GLN A 655 0.72 17.57 27.74
N ILE A 656 0.89 18.24 26.59
CA ILE A 656 1.09 17.60 25.29
C ILE A 656 2.41 16.84 25.28
N ASP A 657 3.48 17.41 25.82
CA ASP A 657 4.80 16.78 25.87
C ASP A 657 4.82 15.51 26.72
N LYS A 658 3.98 15.45 27.74
CA LYS A 658 3.79 14.29 28.62
C LYS A 658 2.77 13.28 28.08
N LEU A 659 2.20 13.49 26.88
CA LEU A 659 1.28 12.53 26.28
C LEU A 659 1.97 11.21 25.97
N SER A 660 1.35 10.14 26.43
CA SER A 660 1.73 8.76 26.21
C SER A 660 0.52 7.89 26.46
N TYR A 661 0.58 6.61 26.05
CA TYR A 661 -0.47 5.66 26.38
C TYR A 661 -0.64 5.57 27.90
N ARG A 662 -1.89 5.53 28.37
CA ARG A 662 -2.20 5.45 29.81
C ARG A 662 -2.90 4.14 30.12
N ARG A 663 -2.42 3.43 31.14
CA ARG A 663 -3.14 2.29 31.70
C ARG A 663 -4.49 2.79 32.23
N TRP A 664 -5.56 2.10 31.86
CA TRP A 664 -6.92 2.58 32.09
C TRP A 664 -7.78 1.51 32.74
N LYS A 665 -8.53 1.91 33.76
CA LYS A 665 -9.61 1.12 34.34
C LYS A 665 -10.94 1.73 33.88
N PRO A 666 -11.92 0.93 33.45
CA PRO A 666 -13.21 1.44 33.03
C PRO A 666 -13.80 2.42 34.04
N LYS A 667 -14.14 3.63 33.59
CA LYS A 667 -14.64 4.71 34.46
C LYS A 667 -15.90 5.33 33.85
N LYS A 668 -16.85 5.72 34.72
CA LYS A 668 -18.01 6.52 34.32
C LYS A 668 -17.56 7.96 34.08
N MET A 669 -17.78 8.44 32.88
CA MET A 669 -17.49 9.80 32.44
C MET A 669 -18.76 10.64 32.53
N LYS A 670 -18.60 11.94 32.74
CA LYS A 670 -19.68 12.94 32.78
C LYS A 670 -19.23 14.16 31.99
N LEU A 671 -20.08 14.66 31.12
CA LEU A 671 -19.87 15.92 30.41
C LEU A 671 -21.06 16.86 30.65
N PRO A 672 -20.82 18.16 30.83
CA PRO A 672 -21.89 19.13 31.01
C PRO A 672 -22.74 19.24 29.75
N VAL A 673 -24.03 19.47 29.94
CA VAL A 673 -24.97 19.82 28.87
C VAL A 673 -25.67 21.08 29.32
N ASN A 674 -25.77 22.09 28.46
CA ASN A 674 -26.59 23.27 28.72
C ASN A 674 -27.82 23.17 27.80
N PRO A 675 -28.97 22.68 28.30
CA PRO A 675 -30.15 22.49 27.48
C PRO A 675 -30.63 23.77 26.79
N ASP A 676 -30.51 24.93 27.43
CA ASP A 676 -30.99 26.21 26.90
C ASP A 676 -30.16 26.68 25.70
N LYS A 677 -28.84 26.47 25.74
CA LYS A 677 -27.95 26.76 24.60
C LYS A 677 -28.04 25.70 23.50
N LEU A 678 -28.15 24.43 23.88
CA LEU A 678 -28.06 23.33 22.93
C LEU A 678 -29.37 23.11 22.17
N ARG A 679 -30.54 23.19 22.83
CA ARG A 679 -31.85 22.92 22.19
C ARG A 679 -32.03 23.70 20.87
N PRO A 680 -31.83 25.04 20.82
CA PRO A 680 -31.95 25.78 19.56
C PRO A 680 -31.04 25.26 18.44
N GLN A 681 -29.84 24.76 18.78
CA GLN A 681 -28.88 24.21 17.82
C GLN A 681 -29.27 22.82 17.32
N ILE A 682 -30.08 22.08 18.09
CA ILE A 682 -30.47 20.70 17.79
C ILE A 682 -31.97 20.48 17.59
N ASP A 683 -32.79 21.52 17.54
CA ASP A 683 -34.25 21.41 17.41
C ASP A 683 -34.65 20.62 16.17
N ALA A 684 -33.94 20.80 15.04
CA ALA A 684 -34.13 20.01 13.82
C ALA A 684 -33.93 18.49 14.03
N TYR A 685 -33.16 18.09 15.05
CA TYR A 685 -32.84 16.70 15.38
C TYR A 685 -33.79 16.11 16.43
N LEU A 686 -34.65 16.95 17.05
CA LEU A 686 -35.60 16.61 18.12
C LEU A 686 -37.04 16.45 17.61
N SER A 687 -37.25 16.40 16.29
CA SER A 687 -38.57 16.47 15.63
C SER A 687 -39.58 15.36 15.97
N ASP A 688 -39.17 14.29 16.65
CA ASP A 688 -40.08 13.30 17.23
C ASP A 688 -40.45 13.72 18.68
N SER A 689 -41.74 13.86 18.99
CA SER A 689 -42.21 14.30 20.32
C SER A 689 -41.79 13.37 21.48
N ALA A 690 -41.43 12.12 21.20
CA ALA A 690 -40.82 11.18 22.15
C ALA A 690 -39.34 11.50 22.50
N ASP A 691 -38.66 12.34 21.72
CA ASP A 691 -37.23 12.66 21.87
C ASP A 691 -36.95 13.87 22.76
N THR A 692 -37.94 14.69 23.09
CA THR A 692 -37.77 15.87 23.96
C THR A 692 -37.42 15.50 25.41
N THR A 693 -37.63 14.24 25.81
CA THR A 693 -37.20 13.63 27.10
C THR A 693 -35.82 12.94 27.04
N ALA A 694 -35.16 12.92 25.87
CA ALA A 694 -33.95 12.13 25.60
C ALA A 694 -32.62 12.91 25.74
N LEU A 695 -32.66 14.23 25.99
CA LEU A 695 -31.47 15.03 26.27
C LEU A 695 -30.95 14.68 27.67
N GLU A 696 -29.80 13.99 27.73
CA GLU A 696 -29.21 13.56 28.99
C GLU A 696 -28.29 14.65 29.55
N ASP A 697 -28.66 15.25 30.68
CA ASP A 697 -27.87 16.24 31.40
C ASP A 697 -27.55 15.76 32.84
N PRO A 698 -26.27 15.58 33.22
CA PRO A 698 -25.09 15.59 32.35
C PRO A 698 -25.04 14.33 31.46
N MET A 699 -24.39 14.42 30.30
CA MET A 699 -24.17 13.26 29.43
C MET A 699 -23.27 12.23 30.13
N THR A 700 -23.73 10.97 30.28
CA THR A 700 -22.99 9.95 31.05
C THR A 700 -22.80 8.60 30.35
N TRP A 701 -21.54 8.16 30.23
CA TRP A 701 -21.19 6.84 29.69
C TRP A 701 -19.99 6.22 30.39
N THR A 702 -19.73 4.94 30.12
CA THR A 702 -18.52 4.26 30.64
C THR A 702 -17.45 4.22 29.56
N LEU A 703 -16.34 4.94 29.77
CA LEU A 703 -15.13 4.82 28.96
C LEU A 703 -14.37 3.58 29.43
N LYS A 704 -14.39 2.53 28.61
CA LYS A 704 -13.76 1.25 28.93
C LYS A 704 -12.27 1.23 28.60
N GLY A 705 -11.84 1.97 27.58
CA GLY A 705 -10.49 1.89 27.02
C GLY A 705 -10.26 0.65 26.14
N ARG A 706 -9.16 0.65 25.40
CA ARG A 706 -8.78 -0.37 24.43
C ARG A 706 -8.16 -1.58 25.13
N PRO A 707 -8.50 -2.83 24.73
CA PRO A 707 -7.78 -4.01 25.21
C PRO A 707 -6.30 -3.92 24.83
N PHE A 708 -5.41 -4.26 25.76
CA PHE A 708 -3.98 -4.32 25.48
C PHE A 708 -3.40 -5.71 25.78
N ARG A 709 -3.43 -6.13 27.06
CA ARG A 709 -2.93 -7.44 27.52
C ARG A 709 -3.75 -7.94 28.70
N ASN A 710 -4.14 -9.23 28.70
CA ASN A 710 -4.96 -9.83 29.75
C ASN A 710 -6.20 -8.94 30.05
N ASP A 711 -6.50 -8.70 31.33
CA ASP A 711 -7.55 -7.77 31.77
C ASP A 711 -7.10 -6.29 31.81
N THR A 712 -5.92 -5.96 31.27
CA THR A 712 -5.41 -4.58 31.21
C THR A 712 -5.94 -3.85 29.97
N ARG A 713 -6.45 -2.64 30.20
CA ARG A 713 -6.87 -1.71 29.15
C ARG A 713 -6.00 -0.47 29.15
N ILE A 714 -5.95 0.19 27.99
CA ILE A 714 -5.21 1.44 27.81
C ILE A 714 -6.08 2.49 27.12
N LEU A 715 -5.71 3.75 27.28
CA LEU A 715 -6.05 4.83 26.37
C LEU A 715 -4.81 5.16 25.55
N GLN A 716 -4.96 5.21 24.23
CA GLN A 716 -3.94 5.77 23.34
C GLN A 716 -3.93 7.30 23.47
N THR A 717 -2.85 7.94 23.02
CA THR A 717 -2.75 9.40 22.99
C THR A 717 -3.94 10.01 22.23
N ALA A 718 -4.30 9.44 21.08
CA ALA A 718 -5.46 9.86 20.31
C ALA A 718 -6.77 9.81 21.12
N ASP A 719 -6.96 8.77 21.95
CA ASP A 719 -8.18 8.64 22.78
C ASP A 719 -8.24 9.74 23.86
N ILE A 720 -7.09 10.12 24.42
CA ILE A 720 -6.98 11.15 25.46
C ILE A 720 -7.28 12.52 24.86
N VAL A 721 -6.72 12.83 23.70
CA VAL A 721 -6.87 14.13 23.01
C VAL A 721 -8.29 14.27 22.44
N ALA A 722 -8.85 13.22 21.82
CA ALA A 722 -10.24 13.24 21.35
C ALA A 722 -11.24 13.44 22.51
N TYR A 723 -11.00 12.81 23.67
CA TYR A 723 -11.80 13.07 24.86
C TYR A 723 -11.61 14.51 25.40
N ASN A 724 -10.39 15.06 25.34
CA ASN A 724 -10.13 16.44 25.74
C ASN A 724 -10.95 17.42 24.88
N MET A 725 -10.92 17.28 23.56
CA MET A 725 -11.72 18.12 22.65
C MET A 725 -13.22 18.00 22.94
N LEU A 726 -13.73 16.79 23.07
CA LEU A 726 -15.15 16.57 23.39
C LEU A 726 -15.55 17.25 24.71
N ARG A 727 -14.68 17.21 25.72
CA ARG A 727 -14.90 17.88 27.01
C ARG A 727 -14.92 19.40 26.86
N THR A 728 -14.00 19.97 26.08
CA THR A 728 -13.96 21.41 25.82
C THR A 728 -15.22 21.88 25.09
N ILE A 729 -15.62 21.16 24.04
CA ILE A 729 -16.84 21.43 23.26
C ILE A 729 -18.07 21.38 24.15
N ALA A 730 -18.21 20.35 25.00
CA ALA A 730 -19.32 20.25 25.94
C ALA A 730 -19.34 21.41 26.95
N GLY A 731 -18.18 21.87 27.42
CA GLY A 731 -18.05 23.03 28.31
C GLY A 731 -18.46 24.34 27.65
N ASN A 732 -18.24 24.46 26.33
CA ASN A 732 -18.62 25.60 25.52
C ASN A 732 -20.01 25.46 24.90
N GLY A 733 -20.94 24.76 25.56
CA GLY A 733 -22.33 24.70 25.08
C GLY A 733 -22.56 23.91 23.79
N TRP A 734 -21.58 23.09 23.37
CA TRP A 734 -21.62 22.28 22.14
C TRP A 734 -21.58 23.06 20.81
N ASP A 735 -21.05 24.28 20.85
CA ASP A 735 -21.03 25.21 19.71
C ASP A 735 -20.36 24.65 18.44
N ARG A 736 -19.39 23.73 18.57
CA ARG A 736 -18.69 23.10 17.43
C ARG A 736 -19.06 21.61 17.28
N PRO A 737 -19.63 21.18 16.15
CA PRO A 737 -19.99 19.78 15.92
C PRO A 737 -18.78 18.83 15.89
N LEU A 738 -18.90 17.65 16.50
CA LEU A 738 -17.85 16.62 16.51
C LEU A 738 -18.37 15.30 15.96
N TYR A 739 -17.61 14.73 15.03
CA TYR A 739 -17.97 13.56 14.24
C TYR A 739 -16.90 12.48 14.28
N PHE A 740 -17.34 11.23 14.16
CA PHE A 740 -16.49 10.09 13.81
C PHE A 740 -16.91 9.56 12.45
N ALA A 741 -15.98 9.38 11.51
CA ALA A 741 -16.27 8.67 10.27
C ALA A 741 -16.74 7.25 10.57
N VAL A 742 -17.64 6.71 9.74
CA VAL A 742 -18.14 5.32 9.93
C VAL A 742 -17.05 4.27 9.82
N THR A 743 -15.91 4.62 9.20
CA THR A 743 -14.68 3.83 9.06
C THR A 743 -13.89 3.72 10.37
N VAL A 744 -14.10 4.61 11.34
CA VAL A 744 -13.39 4.57 12.63
C VAL A 744 -13.76 3.31 13.39
N ALA A 745 -12.74 2.53 13.75
CA ALA A 745 -12.94 1.30 14.51
C ALA A 745 -13.60 1.59 15.87
N ARG A 746 -14.48 0.68 16.32
CA ARG A 746 -15.21 0.82 17.60
C ARG A 746 -14.32 1.08 18.83
N SER A 747 -13.06 0.63 18.80
CA SER A 747 -12.07 0.89 19.84
C SER A 747 -11.63 2.35 19.93
N GLY A 748 -11.66 3.09 18.81
CA GLY A 748 -11.30 4.52 18.75
C GLY A 748 -12.48 5.49 18.88
N GLN A 749 -13.69 4.98 19.10
CA GLN A 749 -14.93 5.77 19.23
C GLN A 749 -15.23 6.20 20.68
N LEU A 750 -14.27 6.09 21.61
CA LEU A 750 -14.40 6.46 23.04
C LEU A 750 -15.60 5.84 23.79
N ASN A 751 -16.13 4.72 23.27
CA ASN A 751 -17.36 4.07 23.76
C ASN A 751 -18.63 4.95 23.69
N LEU A 752 -18.67 5.93 22.78
CA LEU A 752 -19.77 6.90 22.60
C LEU A 752 -20.94 6.40 21.74
N LYS A 753 -20.93 5.13 21.32
CA LYS A 753 -21.92 4.55 20.37
C LYS A 753 -23.40 4.84 20.65
N ASN A 754 -23.78 5.07 21.91
CA ASN A 754 -25.17 5.33 22.32
C ASN A 754 -25.57 6.82 22.18
N TYR A 755 -24.65 7.66 21.70
CA TYR A 755 -24.78 9.09 21.50
C TYR A 755 -24.46 9.49 20.05
N PHE A 756 -24.37 8.51 19.17
CA PHE A 756 -24.01 8.71 17.77
C PHE A 756 -25.27 8.92 16.94
N GLN A 757 -25.36 10.06 16.27
CA GLN A 757 -26.34 10.28 15.21
C GLN A 757 -25.70 9.93 13.88
N LEU A 758 -26.34 9.05 13.12
CA LEU A 758 -25.90 8.73 11.76
C LEU A 758 -26.32 9.87 10.83
N GLU A 759 -25.34 10.63 10.38
CA GLU A 759 -25.48 11.71 9.41
C GLU A 759 -24.66 11.31 8.19
N GLY A 760 -25.31 10.72 7.17
CA GLY A 760 -24.64 10.21 5.97
C GLY A 760 -23.60 9.12 6.29
N GLN A 761 -22.32 9.40 6.03
CA GLN A 761 -21.16 8.53 6.33
C GLN A 761 -20.44 8.87 7.65
N THR A 762 -21.08 9.62 8.54
CA THR A 762 -20.45 10.06 9.78
C THR A 762 -21.38 9.89 10.98
N TYR A 763 -20.78 9.82 12.16
CA TYR A 763 -21.46 9.76 13.44
C TYR A 763 -21.26 11.07 14.20
N ARG A 764 -22.29 11.91 14.28
CA ARG A 764 -22.26 13.10 15.15
C ARG A 764 -22.41 12.69 16.60
N VAL A 765 -21.62 13.26 17.49
CA VAL A 765 -21.80 13.08 18.94
C VAL A 765 -22.78 14.12 19.46
N LEU A 766 -23.91 13.68 20.01
CA LEU A 766 -24.88 14.53 20.71
C LEU A 766 -25.30 13.90 22.03
N PRO A 767 -25.65 14.68 23.07
CA PRO A 767 -26.10 14.17 24.38
C PRO A 767 -27.54 13.62 24.34
N ILE A 768 -27.86 12.84 23.31
CA ILE A 768 -29.15 12.17 23.12
C ILE A 768 -28.91 10.66 23.19
N LYS A 769 -29.39 10.03 24.26
CA LYS A 769 -29.08 8.63 24.54
C LYS A 769 -30.01 7.67 23.80
N HIS A 770 -29.45 6.71 23.08
CA HIS A 770 -30.22 5.68 22.35
C HIS A 770 -29.57 4.29 22.45
N LYS A 771 -30.28 3.27 21.94
CA LYS A 771 -29.82 1.86 21.92
C LYS A 771 -29.41 1.35 20.53
N ASN A 772 -29.49 2.21 19.51
CA ASN A 772 -29.09 1.86 18.13
C ASN A 772 -27.57 1.70 18.00
N SER A 773 -27.13 0.56 17.45
CA SER A 773 -25.70 0.19 17.41
C SER A 773 -24.91 0.81 16.24
N LEU A 774 -25.60 1.32 15.23
CA LEU A 774 -25.05 1.99 14.05
C LEU A 774 -25.48 3.47 14.00
N GLY A 775 -25.62 4.07 15.18
CA GLY A 775 -26.13 5.43 15.36
C GLY A 775 -27.65 5.53 15.23
N ARG A 776 -28.22 6.58 15.79
CA ARG A 776 -29.63 6.94 15.62
C ARG A 776 -29.82 7.65 14.28
N VAL A 777 -30.93 7.32 13.61
CA VAL A 777 -31.31 7.84 12.29
C VAL A 777 -32.34 8.93 12.49
N ILE A 778 -32.22 10.00 11.72
CA ILE A 778 -33.06 11.20 11.87
C ILE A 778 -33.83 11.38 10.56
N PRO A 779 -35.15 11.16 10.57
CA PRO A 779 -36.01 11.40 9.41
C PRO A 779 -35.85 12.83 8.89
N GLY A 780 -35.72 12.99 7.57
CA GLY A 780 -35.52 14.30 6.93
C GLY A 780 -34.11 14.90 7.03
N LEU A 781 -33.15 14.21 7.67
CA LEU A 781 -31.75 14.62 7.64
C LEU A 781 -30.83 13.51 7.16
N THR A 782 -30.90 12.32 7.79
CA THR A 782 -30.02 11.20 7.43
C THR A 782 -30.25 10.78 5.97
N ALA A 783 -31.52 10.64 5.58
CA ALA A 783 -31.89 10.26 4.21
C ALA A 783 -31.50 11.35 3.21
N ASP A 784 -31.73 12.61 3.54
CA ASP A 784 -31.46 13.76 2.68
C ASP A 784 -29.97 13.87 2.37
N ARG A 785 -29.10 13.76 3.39
CA ARG A 785 -27.64 13.70 3.18
C ARG A 785 -27.22 12.51 2.33
N MET A 786 -27.77 11.33 2.60
CA MET A 786 -27.47 10.12 1.82
C MET A 786 -27.96 10.20 0.37
N SER A 787 -29.05 10.92 0.10
CA SER A 787 -29.62 11.08 -1.24
C SER A 787 -28.74 11.93 -2.17
N GLN A 788 -27.85 12.75 -1.60
CA GLN A 788 -26.90 13.60 -2.34
C GLN A 788 -25.59 12.87 -2.68
N PHE A 789 -25.45 11.60 -2.30
CA PHE A 789 -24.21 10.85 -2.53
C PHE A 789 -23.96 10.55 -4.00
N ARG A 790 -22.68 10.62 -4.37
CA ARG A 790 -22.15 10.31 -5.69
C ARG A 790 -21.69 8.85 -5.73
N PHE A 791 -22.03 8.17 -6.83
CA PHE A 791 -21.66 6.77 -7.10
C PHE A 791 -21.28 6.62 -8.58
N THR A 792 -20.35 7.44 -9.05
CA THR A 792 -19.96 7.53 -10.45
C THR A 792 -19.46 6.17 -10.95
N ASN A 793 -20.01 5.73 -12.07
CA ASN A 793 -19.71 4.46 -12.77
C ASN A 793 -19.97 3.15 -12.00
N LEU A 794 -20.39 3.17 -10.73
CA LEU A 794 -20.59 1.94 -9.93
C LEU A 794 -21.72 1.01 -10.42
N ARG A 795 -22.54 1.47 -11.38
CA ARG A 795 -23.52 0.63 -12.09
C ARG A 795 -22.90 -0.20 -13.20
N ASP A 796 -21.80 0.27 -13.77
CA ASP A 796 -21.13 -0.39 -14.88
C ASP A 796 -20.23 -1.51 -14.34
N SER A 797 -20.57 -2.75 -14.69
CA SER A 797 -19.79 -3.91 -14.26
C SER A 797 -18.54 -4.16 -15.09
N THR A 798 -18.35 -3.43 -16.20
CA THR A 798 -17.13 -3.49 -17.02
C THR A 798 -15.97 -2.72 -16.40
N VAL A 799 -16.26 -1.74 -15.53
CA VAL A 799 -15.24 -0.99 -14.81
C VAL A 799 -14.59 -1.85 -13.73
N TYR A 800 -13.27 -1.82 -13.65
CA TYR A 800 -12.52 -2.55 -12.67
C TYR A 800 -12.44 -1.83 -11.31
N TYR A 801 -12.86 -2.54 -10.27
CA TYR A 801 -12.74 -2.11 -8.88
C TYR A 801 -11.89 -3.10 -8.10
N ASN A 802 -10.71 -2.65 -7.65
CA ASN A 802 -9.84 -3.44 -6.79
C ASN A 802 -10.49 -3.75 -5.43
N GLN A 803 -9.91 -4.69 -4.69
CA GLN A 803 -10.42 -5.18 -3.41
C GLN A 803 -10.70 -4.05 -2.41
N ASN A 804 -9.81 -3.05 -2.33
CA ASN A 804 -9.97 -1.94 -1.39
C ASN A 804 -11.19 -1.10 -1.77
N ALA A 805 -11.35 -0.74 -3.05
CA ALA A 805 -12.51 -0.01 -3.53
C ALA A 805 -13.81 -0.79 -3.28
N ARG A 806 -13.84 -2.09 -3.61
CA ARG A 806 -15.01 -2.95 -3.34
C ARG A 806 -15.37 -3.00 -1.86
N ARG A 807 -14.39 -3.14 -0.97
CA ARG A 807 -14.61 -3.17 0.49
C ARG A 807 -15.10 -1.83 1.04
N MET A 808 -14.54 -0.72 0.57
CA MET A 808 -14.97 0.62 0.98
C MET A 808 -16.42 0.88 0.54
N VAL A 809 -16.76 0.50 -0.69
CA VAL A 809 -18.11 0.68 -1.23
C VAL A 809 -19.13 -0.26 -0.57
N ASP A 810 -18.78 -1.52 -0.30
CA ASP A 810 -19.67 -2.44 0.40
C ASP A 810 -20.05 -1.94 1.81
N GLY A 811 -19.17 -1.19 2.46
CA GLY A 811 -19.44 -0.54 3.74
C GLY A 811 -20.68 0.37 3.73
N TYR A 812 -21.02 1.01 2.60
CA TYR A 812 -22.24 1.82 2.49
C TYR A 812 -23.51 1.00 2.74
N ARG A 813 -23.53 -0.27 2.33
CA ARG A 813 -24.71 -1.14 2.46
C ARG A 813 -25.16 -1.26 3.91
N LEU A 814 -24.20 -1.29 4.84
CA LEU A 814 -24.50 -1.36 6.26
C LEU A 814 -25.29 -0.14 6.74
N HIS A 815 -24.87 1.06 6.36
CA HIS A 815 -25.47 2.32 6.81
C HIS A 815 -26.77 2.65 6.08
N PHE A 816 -26.84 2.40 4.76
CA PHE A 816 -28.08 2.56 3.99
C PHE A 816 -29.17 1.59 4.45
N SER A 817 -28.82 0.32 4.71
CA SER A 817 -29.78 -0.67 5.22
C SER A 817 -30.27 -0.31 6.62
N HIS A 818 -29.36 0.14 7.49
CA HIS A 818 -29.73 0.62 8.82
C HIS A 818 -30.63 1.86 8.76
N ALA A 819 -30.31 2.83 7.91
CA ALA A 819 -31.13 4.01 7.70
C ALA A 819 -32.55 3.63 7.22
N ALA A 820 -32.65 2.79 6.21
CA ALA A 820 -33.92 2.29 5.69
C ALA A 820 -34.74 1.57 6.77
N GLU A 821 -34.15 0.63 7.51
CA GLU A 821 -34.86 -0.09 8.58
C GLU A 821 -35.35 0.85 9.69
N GLN A 822 -34.57 1.86 10.08
CA GLN A 822 -35.01 2.81 11.11
C GLN A 822 -36.10 3.77 10.61
N LEU A 823 -36.06 4.18 9.34
CA LEU A 823 -37.09 5.01 8.74
C LEU A 823 -38.42 4.27 8.62
N GLU A 824 -38.39 2.99 8.24
CA GLU A 824 -39.58 2.14 8.18
C GLU A 824 -40.25 2.03 9.56
N ARG A 825 -39.47 1.74 10.61
CA ARG A 825 -39.96 1.67 12.00
C ARG A 825 -40.57 2.97 12.53
N ARG A 826 -40.29 4.10 11.89
CA ARG A 826 -40.85 5.43 12.18
C ARG A 826 -41.99 5.80 11.23
N ASN A 827 -42.58 4.82 10.55
CA ASN A 827 -43.65 5.00 9.57
C ASN A 827 -43.27 5.90 8.38
N LYS A 828 -41.98 6.01 8.04
CA LYS A 828 -41.49 6.73 6.84
C LYS A 828 -41.18 5.73 5.71
N VAL A 829 -42.19 4.93 5.36
CA VAL A 829 -42.06 3.79 4.45
C VAL A 829 -41.58 4.21 3.05
N GLN A 830 -42.19 5.25 2.45
CA GLN A 830 -41.84 5.71 1.11
C GLN A 830 -40.38 6.18 1.02
N THR A 831 -39.93 6.99 1.97
CA THR A 831 -38.54 7.47 2.03
C THR A 831 -37.56 6.31 2.25
N SER A 832 -37.91 5.36 3.11
CA SER A 832 -37.10 4.15 3.36
C SER A 832 -36.92 3.31 2.10
N GLU A 833 -38.02 3.04 1.39
CA GLU A 833 -37.99 2.25 0.16
C GLU A 833 -37.20 2.96 -0.94
N GLN A 834 -37.46 4.26 -1.16
CA GLN A 834 -36.72 5.05 -2.16
C GLN A 834 -35.22 5.07 -1.87
N LEU A 835 -34.83 5.30 -0.61
CA LEU A 835 -33.42 5.34 -0.20
C LEU A 835 -32.71 4.02 -0.52
N LEU A 836 -33.29 2.88 -0.11
CA LEU A 836 -32.68 1.58 -0.29
C LEU A 836 -32.68 1.11 -1.75
N ASN A 837 -33.77 1.37 -2.47
CA ASN A 837 -33.90 1.04 -3.89
C ASN A 837 -32.91 1.84 -4.73
N ASN A 838 -32.83 3.16 -4.53
CA ASN A 838 -31.90 4.02 -5.25
C ASN A 838 -30.45 3.61 -4.99
N PHE A 839 -30.09 3.34 -3.74
CA PHE A 839 -28.74 2.89 -3.40
C PHE A 839 -28.40 1.53 -4.03
N THR A 840 -29.27 0.53 -3.94
CA THR A 840 -29.00 -0.79 -4.53
C THR A 840 -29.02 -0.78 -6.05
N ALA A 841 -29.72 0.17 -6.68
CA ALA A 841 -29.64 0.43 -8.11
C ALA A 841 -28.35 1.15 -8.51
N SER A 842 -27.84 2.07 -7.68
CA SER A 842 -26.57 2.78 -7.91
C SER A 842 -25.33 1.95 -7.58
N VAL A 843 -25.45 1.00 -6.65
CA VAL A 843 -24.40 0.07 -6.25
C VAL A 843 -24.94 -1.37 -6.34
N PRO A 844 -25.06 -1.94 -7.55
CA PRO A 844 -25.56 -3.29 -7.75
C PRO A 844 -24.66 -4.35 -7.12
N PHE A 845 -25.25 -5.47 -6.67
CA PHE A 845 -24.51 -6.62 -6.13
C PHE A 845 -23.71 -7.39 -7.20
N SER A 846 -24.02 -7.17 -8.48
CA SER A 846 -23.29 -7.72 -9.63
C SER A 846 -21.97 -6.99 -9.89
N THR A 847 -21.89 -5.71 -9.54
CA THR A 847 -20.70 -4.87 -9.72
C THR A 847 -19.85 -4.87 -8.46
N ILE A 848 -20.47 -4.53 -7.31
CA ILE A 848 -19.78 -4.52 -6.01
C ILE A 848 -20.29 -5.70 -5.19
N PRO A 849 -19.45 -6.74 -5.00
CA PRO A 849 -19.86 -7.92 -4.27
C PRO A 849 -20.03 -7.58 -2.79
N ALA A 850 -21.12 -8.06 -2.20
CA ALA A 850 -21.39 -7.86 -0.79
C ALA A 850 -20.79 -8.96 0.08
N ASP A 851 -20.27 -8.61 1.26
CA ASP A 851 -19.95 -9.59 2.27
C ASP A 851 -21.21 -10.21 2.91
N MET A 852 -21.01 -11.27 3.70
CA MET A 852 -22.14 -11.96 4.35
C MET A 852 -22.90 -11.05 5.33
N GLN A 853 -22.20 -10.13 6.00
CA GLN A 853 -22.82 -9.24 6.95
C GLN A 853 -23.71 -8.23 6.22
N THR A 854 -23.21 -7.56 5.20
CA THR A 854 -23.94 -6.54 4.43
C THR A 854 -25.10 -7.15 3.64
N LEU A 855 -24.97 -8.37 3.11
CA LEU A 855 -26.09 -9.11 2.49
C LEU A 855 -27.25 -9.32 3.47
N PHE A 856 -26.97 -9.88 4.65
CA PHE A 856 -28.01 -10.14 5.65
C PHE A 856 -28.62 -8.85 6.22
N PHE A 857 -27.82 -7.80 6.40
CA PHE A 857 -28.32 -6.50 6.82
C PHE A 857 -29.24 -5.87 5.75
N THR A 858 -28.87 -5.95 4.47
CA THR A 858 -29.71 -5.43 3.38
C THR A 858 -31.00 -6.22 3.25
N ALA A 859 -30.93 -7.55 3.37
CA ALA A 859 -32.12 -8.41 3.38
C ALA A 859 -33.03 -8.11 4.57
N GLN A 860 -32.48 -7.81 5.75
CA GLN A 860 -33.28 -7.41 6.91
C GLN A 860 -34.04 -6.09 6.64
N ALA A 861 -33.40 -5.11 6.00
CA ALA A 861 -34.05 -3.85 5.65
C ALA A 861 -35.18 -4.05 4.63
N TYR A 862 -34.96 -4.84 3.58
CA TYR A 862 -36.03 -5.19 2.63
C TYR A 862 -37.18 -5.98 3.26
N ARG A 863 -36.87 -6.85 4.23
CA ARG A 863 -37.89 -7.56 4.99
C ARG A 863 -38.75 -6.61 5.83
N ALA A 864 -38.16 -5.57 6.43
CA ALA A 864 -38.91 -4.56 7.17
C ALA A 864 -39.89 -3.82 6.24
N LEU A 865 -39.50 -3.59 4.99
CA LEU A 865 -40.35 -3.02 3.93
C LEU A 865 -41.38 -4.01 3.34
N GLY A 866 -41.42 -5.27 3.79
CA GLY A 866 -42.31 -6.29 3.23
C GLY A 866 -41.92 -6.82 1.85
N ASN A 867 -40.74 -6.48 1.32
CA ASN A 867 -40.31 -6.90 -0.01
C ASN A 867 -39.66 -8.30 0.02
N THR A 868 -40.49 -9.34 0.03
CA THR A 868 -40.07 -10.74 0.12
C THR A 868 -39.29 -11.22 -1.11
N GLU A 869 -39.57 -10.69 -2.29
CA GLU A 869 -38.88 -11.03 -3.54
C GLU A 869 -37.40 -10.64 -3.49
N LYS A 870 -37.10 -9.39 -3.08
CA LYS A 870 -35.71 -8.93 -2.93
C LYS A 870 -34.98 -9.67 -1.82
N VAL A 871 -35.67 -10.03 -0.74
CA VAL A 871 -35.08 -10.88 0.31
C VAL A 871 -34.67 -12.23 -0.26
N ALA A 872 -35.56 -12.90 -1.01
CA ALA A 872 -35.27 -14.18 -1.63
C ALA A 872 -34.05 -14.09 -2.57
N ALA A 873 -34.01 -13.07 -3.44
CA ALA A 873 -32.90 -12.84 -4.36
C ALA A 873 -31.55 -12.62 -3.63
N LEU A 874 -31.56 -11.93 -2.49
CA LEU A 874 -30.35 -11.73 -1.67
C LEU A 874 -29.92 -13.02 -0.96
N MET A 875 -30.86 -13.83 -0.49
CA MET A 875 -30.55 -15.13 0.14
C MET A 875 -30.00 -16.12 -0.88
N GLU A 876 -30.53 -16.15 -2.09
CA GLU A 876 -29.99 -16.96 -3.18
C GLU A 876 -28.53 -16.60 -3.50
N LYS A 877 -28.17 -15.31 -3.46
CA LYS A 877 -26.77 -14.85 -3.61
C LYS A 877 -25.89 -15.22 -2.41
N ALA A 878 -26.46 -15.27 -1.21
CA ALA A 878 -25.73 -15.59 0.03
C ALA A 878 -25.45 -17.10 0.17
N GLU A 879 -26.34 -17.95 -0.32
CA GLU A 879 -26.26 -19.41 -0.24
C GLU A 879 -24.90 -19.99 -0.71
N PRO A 880 -24.44 -19.75 -1.95
CA PRO A 880 -23.17 -20.33 -2.43
C PRO A 880 -21.97 -19.85 -1.63
N ILE A 881 -22.01 -18.63 -1.10
CA ILE A 881 -20.93 -18.06 -0.27
C ILE A 881 -20.83 -18.83 1.04
N VAL A 882 -21.95 -19.04 1.74
CA VAL A 882 -21.99 -19.77 3.01
C VAL A 882 -21.56 -21.22 2.81
N LEU A 883 -22.08 -21.89 1.79
CA LEU A 883 -21.73 -23.28 1.49
C LEU A 883 -20.23 -23.41 1.17
N THR A 884 -19.66 -22.47 0.43
CA THR A 884 -18.23 -22.44 0.15
C THR A 884 -17.41 -22.21 1.41
N GLN A 885 -17.79 -21.23 2.24
CA GLN A 885 -17.10 -20.95 3.51
C GLN A 885 -17.13 -22.16 4.46
N LEU A 886 -18.20 -22.94 4.48
CA LEU A 886 -18.27 -24.20 5.24
C LEU A 886 -17.30 -25.26 4.71
N ARG A 887 -17.17 -25.40 3.38
CA ARG A 887 -16.24 -26.36 2.74
C ARG A 887 -14.79 -25.98 2.96
N THR A 888 -14.46 -24.69 2.84
CA THR A 888 -13.07 -24.21 2.78
C THR A 888 -12.57 -23.60 4.09
N ALA A 889 -13.32 -23.72 5.19
CA ALA A 889 -12.91 -23.15 6.47
C ALA A 889 -11.61 -23.81 6.97
N ASN A 890 -10.59 -22.99 7.19
CA ASN A 890 -9.29 -23.45 7.70
C ASN A 890 -9.15 -23.32 9.23
N SER A 891 -10.21 -22.89 9.91
CA SER A 891 -10.25 -22.81 11.37
C SER A 891 -11.66 -23.05 11.91
N ARG A 892 -11.75 -23.58 13.14
CA ARG A 892 -13.03 -23.76 13.85
C ARG A 892 -13.81 -22.46 13.99
N ARG A 893 -13.13 -21.32 14.13
CA ARG A 893 -13.76 -19.99 14.22
C ARG A 893 -14.46 -19.62 12.91
N GLN A 894 -13.75 -19.71 11.78
CA GLN A 894 -14.35 -19.44 10.46
C GLN A 894 -15.52 -20.38 10.19
N PHE A 895 -15.35 -21.66 10.47
CA PHE A 895 -16.39 -22.66 10.29
C PHE A 895 -17.64 -22.36 11.14
N SER A 896 -17.46 -21.99 12.41
CA SER A 896 -18.55 -21.59 13.32
C SER A 896 -19.29 -20.33 12.84
N ILE A 897 -18.55 -19.35 12.28
CA ILE A 897 -19.15 -18.16 11.67
C ILE A 897 -20.00 -18.54 10.45
N ALA A 898 -19.48 -19.38 9.55
CA ALA A 898 -20.20 -19.84 8.38
C ALA A 898 -21.46 -20.64 8.77
N LEU A 899 -21.37 -21.50 9.79
CA LEU A 899 -22.50 -22.27 10.33
C LEU A 899 -23.60 -21.37 10.90
N ARG A 900 -23.23 -20.27 11.57
CA ARG A 900 -24.17 -19.27 12.05
C ARG A 900 -24.91 -18.58 10.90
N TYR A 901 -24.22 -18.25 9.82
CA TYR A 901 -24.85 -17.66 8.63
C TYR A 901 -25.75 -18.65 7.91
N ALA A 902 -25.38 -19.93 7.85
CA ALA A 902 -26.25 -20.98 7.32
C ALA A 902 -27.56 -21.09 8.08
N GLY A 903 -27.52 -21.04 9.42
CA GLY A 903 -28.71 -21.01 10.26
C GLY A 903 -29.62 -19.80 9.97
N ARG A 904 -29.01 -18.62 9.81
CA ARG A 904 -29.74 -17.40 9.44
C ARG A 904 -30.36 -17.48 8.04
N LEU A 905 -29.67 -18.11 7.10
CA LEU A 905 -30.16 -18.32 5.73
C LEU A 905 -31.40 -19.20 5.75
N ARG A 906 -31.31 -20.37 6.40
CA ARG A 906 -32.43 -21.29 6.58
C ARG A 906 -33.62 -20.63 7.27
N SER A 907 -33.37 -19.89 8.35
CA SER A 907 -34.41 -19.12 9.05
C SER A 907 -35.09 -18.10 8.13
N SER A 908 -34.36 -17.53 7.18
CA SER A 908 -34.92 -16.58 6.21
C SER A 908 -35.80 -17.30 5.19
N TYR A 909 -35.40 -18.47 4.67
CA TYR A 909 -36.25 -19.30 3.79
C TYR A 909 -37.54 -19.76 4.47
N LEU A 910 -37.47 -20.19 5.74
CA LEU A 910 -38.64 -20.55 6.53
C LEU A 910 -39.62 -19.39 6.71
N LYS A 911 -39.11 -18.19 6.99
CA LYS A 911 -39.93 -16.98 7.18
C LYS A 911 -40.60 -16.48 5.89
N MET A 912 -40.07 -16.83 4.73
CA MET A 912 -40.68 -16.52 3.43
C MET A 912 -41.71 -17.56 2.99
N SER A 913 -42.02 -18.56 3.83
CA SER A 913 -42.96 -19.66 3.53
C SER A 913 -42.61 -20.47 2.26
N GLN A 914 -41.33 -20.47 1.85
CA GLN A 914 -40.84 -21.25 0.70
C GLN A 914 -40.36 -22.64 1.14
N LYS A 915 -41.29 -23.60 1.27
CA LYS A 915 -40.98 -24.98 1.70
C LYS A 915 -39.97 -25.68 0.78
N ALA A 916 -40.20 -25.66 -0.53
CA ALA A 916 -39.32 -26.30 -1.51
C ALA A 916 -37.88 -25.74 -1.48
N THR A 917 -37.72 -24.41 -1.35
CA THR A 917 -36.40 -23.77 -1.22
C THR A 917 -35.68 -24.20 0.06
N THR A 918 -36.43 -24.30 1.17
CA THR A 918 -35.89 -24.74 2.46
C THR A 918 -35.43 -26.18 2.41
N GLU A 919 -36.23 -27.09 1.83
CA GLU A 919 -35.89 -28.50 1.66
C GLU A 919 -34.66 -28.69 0.76
N ASN A 920 -34.59 -27.95 -0.35
CA ASN A 920 -33.42 -27.96 -1.24
C ASN A 920 -32.15 -27.45 -0.52
N PHE A 921 -32.27 -26.37 0.25
CA PHE A 921 -31.16 -25.88 1.06
C PHE A 921 -30.72 -26.89 2.12
N ASP A 922 -31.67 -27.54 2.81
CA ASP A 922 -31.40 -28.57 3.82
C ASP A 922 -30.62 -29.75 3.21
N GLN A 923 -31.02 -30.21 2.01
CA GLN A 923 -30.28 -31.25 1.28
C GLN A 923 -28.85 -30.80 0.90
N LYS A 924 -28.68 -29.55 0.43
CA LYS A 924 -27.36 -29.02 0.07
C LYS A 924 -26.46 -28.90 1.29
N ILE A 925 -26.97 -28.40 2.42
CA ILE A 925 -26.15 -28.22 3.61
C ILE A 925 -25.78 -29.56 4.25
N ASP A 926 -26.67 -30.55 4.24
CA ASP A 926 -26.34 -31.88 4.73
C ASP A 926 -25.22 -32.52 3.90
N LYS A 927 -25.26 -32.39 2.57
CA LYS A 927 -24.17 -32.81 1.68
C LYS A 927 -22.85 -32.09 2.00
N VAL A 928 -22.90 -30.78 2.27
CA VAL A 928 -21.69 -30.02 2.62
C VAL A 928 -21.13 -30.42 3.99
N LEU A 929 -22.00 -30.57 4.99
CA LEU A 929 -21.60 -30.92 6.35
C LEU A 929 -21.11 -32.36 6.48
N ALA A 930 -21.53 -33.27 5.59
CA ALA A 930 -21.00 -34.63 5.51
C ALA A 930 -19.51 -34.66 5.15
N ASN A 931 -19.08 -33.74 4.27
CA ASN A 931 -17.70 -33.62 3.79
C ASN A 931 -16.96 -32.40 4.38
N ALA A 932 -17.46 -31.83 5.47
CA ALA A 932 -16.90 -30.62 6.07
C ALA A 932 -15.60 -30.92 6.84
N PRO A 933 -14.66 -29.95 6.92
CA PRO A 933 -13.40 -30.11 7.65
C PRO A 933 -13.58 -30.31 9.16
N TYR A 934 -14.76 -29.99 9.71
CA TYR A 934 -15.08 -30.17 11.12
C TYR A 934 -16.44 -30.87 11.31
N ARG A 935 -16.47 -31.94 12.11
CA ARG A 935 -17.72 -32.62 12.48
C ARG A 935 -18.62 -31.68 13.29
N VAL A 936 -19.91 -31.65 12.94
CA VAL A 936 -20.92 -30.83 13.63
C VAL A 936 -21.90 -31.73 14.40
N PRO A 937 -21.77 -31.81 15.74
CA PRO A 937 -22.71 -32.55 16.58
C PRO A 937 -24.16 -32.08 16.38
N GLY A 938 -25.13 -32.99 16.50
CA GLY A 938 -26.56 -32.68 16.37
C GLY A 938 -27.05 -31.56 17.29
N ARG A 939 -26.50 -31.46 18.52
CA ARG A 939 -26.78 -30.35 19.45
C ARG A 939 -26.40 -28.98 18.87
N ILE A 940 -25.30 -28.91 18.12
CA ILE A 940 -24.81 -27.66 17.51
C ILE A 940 -25.64 -27.33 16.27
N ARG A 941 -26.03 -28.35 15.48
CA ARG A 941 -26.95 -28.15 14.34
C ARG A 941 -28.29 -27.56 14.81
N ARG A 942 -28.86 -28.12 15.89
CA ARG A 942 -30.08 -27.59 16.52
C ARG A 942 -29.89 -26.17 17.06
N ALA A 943 -28.78 -25.90 17.75
CA ALA A 943 -28.47 -24.57 18.28
C ALA A 943 -28.38 -23.48 17.19
N TYR A 944 -27.99 -23.85 15.96
CA TYR A 944 -27.99 -22.94 14.80
C TYR A 944 -29.24 -23.06 13.93
N GLY A 945 -30.23 -23.86 14.31
CA GLY A 945 -31.50 -23.99 13.59
C GLY A 945 -31.40 -24.74 12.26
N LEU A 946 -30.40 -25.62 12.08
CA LEU A 946 -30.12 -26.37 10.86
C LEU A 946 -30.74 -27.78 10.84
N THR A 947 -31.90 -27.97 11.48
CA THR A 947 -32.59 -29.27 11.57
C THR A 947 -34.05 -29.16 11.15
N GLY A 948 -34.57 -30.22 10.51
CA GLY A 948 -35.91 -30.31 9.92
C GLY A 948 -37.10 -30.32 10.89
N ASP A 949 -36.87 -30.41 12.22
CA ASP A 949 -37.99 -30.55 13.17
C ASP A 949 -38.79 -29.26 13.33
N THR A 950 -40.00 -29.26 12.78
CA THR A 950 -41.04 -28.23 12.97
C THR A 950 -41.88 -28.45 14.23
N THR A 951 -41.43 -29.23 15.21
CA THR A 951 -42.17 -29.49 16.46
C THR A 951 -41.24 -29.54 17.67
N GLY A 952 -41.45 -28.60 18.62
CA GLY A 952 -40.91 -28.68 19.98
C GLY A 952 -40.21 -27.41 20.43
N GLU A 953 -40.96 -26.57 21.17
CA GLU A 953 -40.55 -25.49 22.07
C GLU A 953 -39.34 -24.61 21.68
N ALA A 954 -39.65 -23.33 21.42
CA ALA A 954 -38.66 -22.26 21.38
C ALA A 954 -37.82 -22.27 22.67
N PHE A 955 -36.51 -22.38 22.53
CA PHE A 955 -35.60 -22.07 23.63
C PHE A 955 -35.81 -20.60 24.01
N GLN A 956 -36.49 -20.35 25.13
CA GLN A 956 -36.50 -19.04 25.76
C GLN A 956 -35.06 -18.70 26.16
N PRO A 957 -34.51 -17.55 25.76
CA PRO A 957 -33.25 -17.10 26.32
C PRO A 957 -33.50 -16.76 27.79
N SER A 958 -33.05 -17.60 28.71
CA SER A 958 -33.07 -17.30 30.13
C SER A 958 -32.10 -16.14 30.42
N GLY A 959 -32.66 -14.92 30.45
CA GLY A 959 -32.15 -13.77 31.20
C GLY A 959 -30.79 -13.18 30.78
N PRO A 960 -30.48 -11.94 31.22
CA PRO A 960 -29.19 -11.33 30.96
C PRO A 960 -28.09 -12.14 31.66
N MET A 961 -26.97 -12.38 30.97
CA MET A 961 -25.74 -12.88 31.58
C MET A 961 -25.41 -12.04 32.82
N THR A 962 -25.69 -12.60 33.99
CA THR A 962 -25.25 -12.11 35.29
C THR A 962 -23.73 -12.22 35.36
N GLN A 963 -23.13 -11.21 35.99
CA GLN A 963 -21.70 -11.17 36.28
C GLN A 963 -21.25 -12.41 37.07
N PRO A 964 -20.02 -12.92 36.89
CA PRO A 964 -19.46 -13.85 37.85
C PRO A 964 -19.24 -13.11 39.18
N SER A 965 -20.04 -13.44 40.20
CA SER A 965 -19.78 -13.05 41.58
C SER A 965 -18.79 -14.02 42.25
N PRO A 966 -18.07 -13.57 43.28
CA PRO A 966 -16.83 -14.15 43.77
C PRO A 966 -17.06 -15.25 44.79
N GLY A 967 -16.15 -16.23 44.85
CA GLY A 967 -16.00 -17.13 46.01
C GLY A 967 -16.11 -18.61 45.69
N ASN A 968 -14.96 -19.26 45.58
CA ASN A 968 -14.68 -20.47 46.35
C ASN A 968 -13.16 -20.65 46.41
N ALA A 969 -12.63 -20.37 47.61
CA ALA A 969 -11.24 -20.55 47.98
C ALA A 969 -10.87 -22.04 48.04
N PRO A 970 -9.67 -22.45 47.61
CA PRO A 970 -9.02 -23.64 48.15
C PRO A 970 -8.50 -23.32 49.56
N GLN A 971 -8.78 -24.23 50.48
CA GLN A 971 -8.36 -24.20 51.88
C GLN A 971 -6.88 -23.88 52.06
N GLN A 972 -6.62 -23.00 53.03
CA GLN A 972 -5.31 -22.74 53.61
C GLN A 972 -4.71 -24.03 54.19
N SER A 973 -3.41 -24.22 53.97
CA SER A 973 -2.51 -24.98 54.85
C SER A 973 -1.32 -24.07 55.15
N PRO A 974 -0.72 -24.16 56.35
CA PRO A 974 -0.12 -23.01 57.04
C PRO A 974 1.28 -22.65 56.53
N GLN A 975 1.55 -21.34 56.51
CA GLN A 975 2.90 -20.78 56.37
C GLN A 975 3.84 -21.26 57.48
N PRO A 976 5.13 -21.49 57.19
CA PRO A 976 6.19 -21.21 58.13
C PRO A 976 6.74 -19.79 57.87
N SER A 977 6.57 -18.97 58.90
CA SER A 977 7.41 -17.84 59.34
C SER A 977 8.55 -17.35 58.43
N SER A 978 8.46 -16.07 58.06
CA SER A 978 9.60 -15.22 57.68
C SER A 978 10.68 -15.22 58.77
N PRO A 979 11.94 -14.93 58.38
CA PRO A 979 12.66 -13.89 59.10
C PRO A 979 13.14 -12.76 58.17
N SER A 980 13.12 -11.59 58.80
CA SER A 980 13.71 -10.29 58.52
C SER A 980 15.12 -10.25 57.91
N ASN A 981 15.42 -9.07 57.31
CA ASN A 981 16.74 -8.49 56.98
C ASN A 981 17.39 -9.11 55.72
N GLN A 982 17.80 -8.39 54.67
CA GLN A 982 18.42 -7.06 54.52
C GLN A 982 18.06 -6.42 53.18
#